data_AF-A0A7M4DDD6-F1
#
_entry.id   AF-A0A7M4DDD6-F1
#
_cell.length_a   1.000
_cell.length_b   1.000
_cell.length_c   1.000
_cell.angle_alpha   90.00
_cell.angle_beta   90.00
_cell.angle_gamma   90.00
#
_symmetry.space_group_name_H-M   'P 1'
#
loop_
_entity.id
_entity.type
_entity.pdbx_description
1 polymer ?
#
loop_
_entity_poly.entity_id
_entity_poly.type
_entity_poly.pdbx_seq_one_letter_code
_entity_poly.pdbx_strand_id
1 'polypeptide(L)'
;MALHTRTRRGLAVVLGAVLTFGLAVTPQPAHAADIDIFDVDPNLPDGLVNLAEGKPATSSSSYEMSNEGWATSFINDGRIGTATLPYGWTTNPIGNTATATTPAWVQLDLLAPSTINGVAVWPRLDAANDGQNFPVDYQVQVSDDASTWTTVATSTGNTAVAGAQVLEIDAAEGRYVRALATRRAEPTGRDGYLVQLAEFAVYGTSSGVLVELDKPALELLPGDTDQLTPSRNGVPTDPSAFTWTSADPSVAGVDAAGLVTAVALGSTTVSATGDGGAPVTIPVTVIAERVDTDAEFMISAFWPPTAQHTTAQQYDYLADAGIDYVQNVDSTDLQGRAINMQMATLAAERGMLVGVSDPRLNESLSLTDQEIRDIVAEYENVPGVGGFYLRDEPYNANAYGRVHQAVKDEADWLYPYLNFLPMFAYPDRATYQSQVDDFAELALTDELDYLMYDRYPFGDAPDSLDYASMLDNMDAMRVEGLENDVPTGLYIQSIGRVDANGNPAGFRRTNPAEVRYEVNAALAYGYTQLSYFTWFTPTGRPETFTDAIIAPDGTPTDLYQPVSELNAEVHALGPTLMSLDAAEVYLHGPDQFGQPSIPDGFIARFADDDNVIVSRMVDSETGRQYLMVVNNDFTSEQQVELRLRGGVRDLEVISREDGSSQPLFARNGRFALDLAAGDAVLLALPDDLRYVAPGPAVPLNLAANADVTAASSEGANGWYMDKLTDGERFSTPSSQGWRATEIVEGEPSTLTLDLRTERRFNRVDLYAAGGVFGYGLAFPETATIQVSTDGLAWRTVAQAALEPPTASVPVPSITFRSVRAQYVRVVVDSHSTRTGAAALELAEIEVYSDDGSLPAPEAFDDTVEETPWYEGKDLAQARPVGVSSSTEAAQWGWASTFVNDGQFGPTATTNGWTSQVGTNTSPTDSEWVAVYLGGPYAVEQVVLHPRNAATDQANAGRGFPTDYRIETSADGVTWTVVAEVVDDVAVTAEPRTITLETPTTAAYLRVVGTELKLAQPAADGYLMQIGEVQVFGAPA
;
A
#
# COMPACT_ATOMS: atom_id res chain seq x y z
N MET A 1 -18.67 28.26 -11.40
CA MET A 1 -19.97 28.06 -10.72
C MET A 1 -20.75 27.02 -11.51
N ALA A 2 -20.40 25.76 -11.28
CA ALA A 2 -21.16 24.57 -11.69
C ALA A 2 -21.47 23.87 -10.38
N LEU A 3 -22.76 23.70 -10.06
CA LEU A 3 -23.17 22.88 -8.92
C LEU A 3 -22.87 21.42 -9.28
N HIS A 4 -21.91 20.82 -8.58
CA HIS A 4 -21.74 19.37 -8.56
C HIS A 4 -22.69 18.84 -7.48
N THR A 5 -23.87 18.38 -7.88
CA THR A 5 -24.69 17.55 -7.00
C THR A 5 -24.16 16.14 -7.06
N ARG A 6 -23.53 15.71 -5.95
CA ARG A 6 -23.12 14.33 -5.67
C ARG A 6 -24.30 13.39 -5.88
N THR A 7 -24.13 12.41 -6.75
CA THR A 7 -24.93 11.18 -6.74
C THR A 7 -23.93 10.04 -6.78
N ARG A 8 -23.67 9.46 -5.60
CA ARG A 8 -23.05 8.14 -5.47
C ARG A 8 -23.74 7.20 -6.46
N ARG A 9 -22.95 6.41 -7.20
CA ARG A 9 -23.46 5.44 -8.17
C ARG A 9 -24.32 4.40 -7.45
N GLY A 10 -25.63 4.66 -7.39
CA GLY A 10 -26.60 3.59 -7.22
C GLY A 10 -26.59 2.73 -8.48
N LEU A 11 -25.74 1.71 -8.53
CA LEU A 11 -25.74 0.75 -9.63
C LEU A 11 -27.12 0.09 -9.66
N ALA A 12 -27.80 0.22 -10.80
CA ALA A 12 -29.11 -0.37 -10.99
C ALA A 12 -29.01 -1.90 -10.88
N VAL A 13 -29.62 -2.45 -9.82
CA VAL A 13 -29.89 -3.88 -9.68
C VAL A 13 -30.65 -4.37 -10.91
N VAL A 14 -29.93 -4.96 -11.87
CA VAL A 14 -30.53 -5.79 -12.90
C VAL A 14 -30.89 -7.09 -12.21
N LEU A 15 -32.19 -7.33 -12.01
CA LEU A 15 -32.74 -8.61 -11.58
C LEU A 15 -32.23 -9.73 -12.51
N GLY A 16 -31.14 -10.38 -12.12
CA GLY A 16 -30.70 -11.65 -12.66
C GLY A 16 -31.66 -12.73 -12.21
N ALA A 17 -32.47 -13.23 -13.15
CA ALA A 17 -33.32 -14.38 -12.92
C ALA A 17 -32.48 -15.57 -12.47
N VAL A 18 -32.69 -16.03 -11.23
CA VAL A 18 -32.09 -17.24 -10.65
C VAL A 18 -32.49 -18.45 -11.51
N LEU A 19 -31.57 -18.87 -12.38
CA LEU A 19 -31.60 -20.18 -13.02
C LEU A 19 -30.82 -21.12 -12.12
N THR A 20 -31.54 -21.88 -11.29
CA THR A 20 -31.02 -23.01 -10.51
C THR A 20 -30.37 -24.03 -11.45
N PHE A 21 -29.04 -23.98 -11.56
CA PHE A 21 -28.23 -25.11 -11.99
C PHE A 21 -27.63 -25.76 -10.74
N GLY A 22 -28.17 -26.91 -10.36
CA GLY A 22 -27.51 -27.80 -9.41
C GLY A 22 -26.22 -28.32 -10.04
N LEU A 23 -25.09 -27.73 -9.66
CA LEU A 23 -23.77 -28.26 -9.94
C LEU A 23 -23.34 -29.08 -8.73
N ALA A 24 -23.22 -30.39 -8.96
CA ALA A 24 -22.55 -31.28 -8.04
C ALA A 24 -21.11 -30.81 -7.88
N VAL A 25 -20.73 -30.47 -6.64
CA VAL A 25 -19.34 -30.25 -6.24
C VAL A 25 -18.56 -31.51 -6.57
N THR A 26 -17.74 -31.44 -7.61
CA THR A 26 -16.61 -32.38 -7.76
C THR A 26 -15.51 -31.88 -6.84
N PRO A 27 -15.02 -32.70 -5.89
CA PRO A 27 -13.90 -32.29 -5.04
C PRO A 27 -12.70 -31.95 -5.92
N GLN A 28 -12.01 -30.86 -5.57
CA GLN A 28 -10.72 -30.50 -6.15
C GLN A 28 -9.77 -31.71 -6.12
N PRO A 29 -8.91 -31.88 -7.14
CA PRO A 29 -7.86 -32.88 -7.07
C PRO A 29 -6.89 -32.50 -5.95
N ALA A 30 -6.70 -33.41 -5.00
CA ALA A 30 -5.67 -33.29 -3.97
C ALA A 30 -4.31 -33.00 -4.62
N HIS A 31 -3.63 -31.95 -4.17
CA HIS A 31 -2.23 -31.73 -4.47
C HIS A 31 -1.43 -32.93 -3.93
N ALA A 32 -0.76 -33.62 -4.84
CA ALA A 32 0.00 -34.83 -4.53
C ALA A 32 1.40 -34.45 -4.02
N ALA A 33 1.63 -34.51 -2.70
CA ALA A 33 2.90 -34.92 -2.07
C ALA A 33 2.92 -34.85 -0.52
N ASP A 34 1.87 -34.41 0.17
CA ASP A 34 1.90 -34.32 1.64
C ASP A 34 1.47 -35.63 2.32
N ILE A 35 2.27 -36.09 3.28
CA ILE A 35 1.87 -37.18 4.18
C ILE A 35 0.87 -36.57 5.16
N ASP A 36 -0.41 -36.75 4.87
CA ASP A 36 -1.48 -36.62 5.86
C ASP A 36 -1.25 -37.69 6.95
N ILE A 37 -0.74 -37.28 8.12
CA ILE A 37 -0.45 -38.19 9.24
C ILE A 37 -1.75 -38.83 9.77
N PHE A 38 -2.91 -38.24 9.50
CA PHE A 38 -4.13 -38.52 10.22
C PHE A 38 -4.83 -39.82 9.82
N ASP A 39 -4.32 -40.53 8.80
CA ASP A 39 -4.82 -41.85 8.39
C ASP A 39 -3.86 -43.03 8.71
N VAL A 40 -2.62 -42.80 9.18
CA VAL A 40 -1.61 -43.88 9.32
C VAL A 40 -0.50 -43.65 10.37
N ASP A 41 -0.80 -43.27 11.62
CA ASP A 41 0.12 -43.62 12.74
C ASP A 41 -0.23 -45.02 13.29
N PRO A 42 0.54 -46.07 12.93
CA PRO A 42 0.29 -47.44 13.40
C PRO A 42 0.54 -47.63 14.91
N ASN A 43 0.96 -46.58 15.64
CA ASN A 43 1.21 -46.63 17.08
C ASN A 43 0.10 -46.02 17.94
N LEU A 44 -0.97 -45.45 17.34
CA LEU A 44 -2.10 -44.92 18.11
C LEU A 44 -3.20 -45.99 18.33
N PRO A 45 -3.80 -46.08 19.53
CA PRO A 45 -4.94 -46.97 19.79
C PRO A 45 -6.17 -46.61 18.93
N ASP A 46 -6.86 -47.63 18.40
CA ASP A 46 -8.12 -47.47 17.65
C ASP A 46 -9.16 -46.66 18.46
N GLY A 47 -9.69 -45.58 17.88
CA GLY A 47 -10.83 -44.82 18.41
C GLY A 47 -10.51 -43.49 19.11
N LEU A 48 -9.26 -43.06 19.15
CA LEU A 48 -8.85 -41.72 19.58
C LEU A 48 -8.76 -40.77 18.39
N VAL A 49 -9.11 -39.50 18.59
CA VAL A 49 -8.99 -38.43 17.56
C VAL A 49 -7.98 -37.39 18.03
N ASN A 50 -7.31 -36.71 17.08
CA ASN A 50 -6.53 -35.53 17.39
C ASN A 50 -7.50 -34.37 17.73
N LEU A 51 -7.51 -33.96 18.99
CA LEU A 51 -8.34 -32.88 19.52
C LEU A 51 -7.74 -31.50 19.26
N ALA A 52 -6.45 -31.44 18.91
CA ALA A 52 -5.67 -30.21 18.80
C ALA A 52 -5.65 -29.60 17.39
N GLU A 53 -6.01 -30.36 16.36
CA GLU A 53 -5.86 -29.91 14.97
C GLU A 53 -6.63 -28.61 14.68
N GLY A 54 -5.93 -27.61 14.14
CA GLY A 54 -6.48 -26.29 13.79
C GLY A 54 -6.98 -25.44 14.96
N LYS A 55 -6.70 -25.85 16.20
CA LYS A 55 -7.17 -25.17 17.42
C LYS A 55 -6.34 -23.93 17.77
N PRO A 56 -6.87 -23.00 18.60
CA PRO A 56 -6.07 -21.88 19.07
C PRO A 56 -4.82 -22.33 19.82
N ALA A 57 -3.68 -21.79 19.43
CA ALA A 57 -2.39 -21.99 20.07
C ALA A 57 -1.86 -20.67 20.62
N THR A 58 -1.26 -20.70 21.81
CA THR A 58 -0.47 -19.58 22.34
C THR A 58 0.87 -20.08 22.88
N SER A 59 1.85 -19.20 23.01
CA SER A 59 3.20 -19.60 23.44
C SER A 59 3.82 -18.57 24.38
N SER A 60 4.89 -18.97 25.08
CA SER A 60 5.65 -18.09 25.97
C SER A 60 6.39 -16.98 25.23
N SER A 61 6.68 -17.22 23.96
CA SER A 61 7.43 -16.37 23.03
C SER A 61 7.38 -17.06 21.66
N SER A 62 7.31 -16.29 20.59
CA SER A 62 7.31 -16.83 19.23
C SER A 62 8.08 -15.93 18.27
N TYR A 63 8.64 -16.54 17.23
CA TYR A 63 9.06 -15.83 16.02
C TYR A 63 7.94 -15.98 14.99
N GLU A 64 7.14 -14.93 14.81
CA GLU A 64 5.98 -14.93 13.93
C GLU A 64 6.40 -14.39 12.54
N MET A 65 6.98 -15.27 11.72
CA MET A 65 7.44 -14.98 10.36
C MET A 65 7.02 -16.14 9.45
N SER A 66 5.77 -16.09 8.98
CA SER A 66 5.15 -17.15 8.18
C SER A 66 5.92 -17.46 6.89
N ASN A 67 6.47 -16.42 6.25
CA ASN A 67 7.34 -16.51 5.08
C ASN A 67 8.69 -17.19 5.34
N GLU A 68 9.11 -17.27 6.61
CA GLU A 68 10.28 -18.05 7.06
C GLU A 68 9.86 -19.40 7.68
N GLY A 69 8.56 -19.72 7.66
CA GLY A 69 7.99 -21.00 8.09
C GLY A 69 7.72 -21.10 9.57
N TRP A 70 7.73 -19.99 10.30
CA TRP A 70 7.56 -19.99 11.75
C TRP A 70 6.33 -19.19 12.17
N ALA A 71 5.45 -19.83 12.92
CA ALA A 71 4.35 -19.16 13.60
C ALA A 71 3.86 -20.02 14.76
N THR A 72 3.27 -19.40 15.79
CA THR A 72 2.61 -20.18 16.85
C THR A 72 1.46 -21.02 16.27
N SER A 73 0.78 -20.52 15.24
CA SER A 73 -0.35 -21.20 14.58
C SER A 73 0.04 -22.45 13.79
N PHE A 74 1.34 -22.66 13.49
CA PHE A 74 1.79 -23.84 12.76
C PHE A 74 2.05 -25.06 13.65
N ILE A 75 1.89 -24.93 14.97
CA ILE A 75 2.20 -26.02 15.90
C ILE A 75 1.17 -27.16 15.88
N ASN A 76 0.01 -26.94 15.26
CA ASN A 76 -1.11 -27.87 15.25
C ASN A 76 -1.90 -27.80 13.93
N ASP A 77 -1.22 -27.42 12.86
CA ASP A 77 -1.80 -27.26 11.52
C ASP A 77 -1.85 -28.59 10.74
N GLY A 78 -1.31 -29.66 11.34
CA GLY A 78 -1.26 -30.99 10.77
C GLY A 78 -0.14 -31.19 9.74
N ARG A 79 0.79 -30.25 9.62
CA ARG A 79 1.94 -30.33 8.73
C ARG A 79 3.22 -30.57 9.51
N ILE A 80 3.90 -31.68 9.21
CA ILE A 80 5.22 -31.99 9.77
C ILE A 80 6.36 -31.54 8.84
N GLY A 81 6.45 -30.23 8.58
CA GLY A 81 7.36 -29.56 7.63
C GLY A 81 8.50 -30.41 7.05
N THR A 82 8.26 -31.08 5.91
CA THR A 82 9.16 -32.06 5.26
C THR A 82 10.09 -31.44 4.21
N ALA A 83 10.56 -30.21 4.45
CA ALA A 83 11.42 -29.32 3.63
C ALA A 83 10.74 -28.17 2.85
N THR A 84 9.41 -28.06 2.88
CA THR A 84 8.64 -26.88 2.45
C THR A 84 7.95 -26.23 3.64
N LEU A 85 7.79 -24.90 3.63
CA LEU A 85 7.09 -24.17 4.68
C LEU A 85 5.65 -24.68 4.82
N PRO A 86 5.06 -24.67 6.04
CA PRO A 86 5.62 -24.20 7.32
C PRO A 86 6.53 -25.21 8.03
N TYR A 87 7.41 -24.73 8.92
CA TYR A 87 8.32 -25.53 9.75
C TYR A 87 7.80 -25.81 11.17
N GLY A 88 6.83 -25.03 11.65
CA GLY A 88 6.20 -25.17 12.97
C GLY A 88 6.38 -23.93 13.86
N TRP A 89 6.54 -24.15 15.16
CA TRP A 89 6.75 -23.11 16.17
C TRP A 89 8.21 -23.02 16.63
N THR A 90 8.70 -21.80 16.80
CA THR A 90 9.99 -21.51 17.44
C THR A 90 9.87 -20.38 18.44
N THR A 91 10.60 -20.46 19.55
CA THR A 91 10.80 -19.31 20.43
C THR A 91 11.50 -18.17 19.69
N ASN A 92 11.20 -16.91 20.04
CA ASN A 92 11.81 -15.73 19.41
C ASN A 92 13.35 -15.73 19.54
N PRO A 93 14.12 -15.73 18.44
CA PRO A 93 15.58 -15.70 18.47
C PRO A 93 16.17 -14.30 18.74
N ILE A 94 15.38 -13.22 18.59
CA ILE A 94 15.85 -11.84 18.70
C ILE A 94 16.21 -11.49 20.15
N GLY A 95 17.39 -10.89 20.36
CA GLY A 95 17.89 -10.46 21.67
C GLY A 95 18.71 -11.52 22.45
N ASN A 96 18.60 -12.81 22.11
CA ASN A 96 19.43 -13.94 22.59
C ASN A 96 19.87 -13.86 24.08
N THR A 97 18.92 -13.65 25.01
CA THR A 97 19.18 -13.66 26.47
C THR A 97 18.82 -14.99 27.14
N ALA A 98 18.23 -15.93 26.41
CA ALA A 98 17.78 -17.20 26.94
C ALA A 98 18.96 -18.10 27.32
N THR A 99 18.76 -18.90 28.36
CA THR A 99 19.71 -19.92 28.84
C THR A 99 19.08 -21.32 28.73
N ALA A 100 19.88 -22.36 28.91
CA ALA A 100 19.42 -23.76 28.89
C ALA A 100 18.22 -24.03 29.81
N THR A 101 18.04 -23.28 30.91
CA THR A 101 16.95 -23.46 31.88
C THR A 101 15.87 -22.39 31.81
N THR A 102 15.91 -21.51 30.81
CA THR A 102 14.84 -20.52 30.61
C THR A 102 13.59 -21.25 30.15
N PRO A 103 12.46 -21.17 30.87
CA PRO A 103 11.24 -21.86 30.47
C PRO A 103 10.81 -21.44 29.07
N ALA A 104 10.27 -22.36 28.29
CA ALA A 104 9.55 -22.08 27.06
C ALA A 104 8.35 -23.01 26.98
N TRP A 105 7.21 -22.52 26.50
CA TRP A 105 6.04 -23.35 26.35
C TRP A 105 5.23 -22.95 25.12
N VAL A 106 4.55 -23.95 24.57
CA VAL A 106 3.45 -23.77 23.62
C VAL A 106 2.25 -24.52 24.17
N GLN A 107 1.08 -23.89 24.12
CA GLN A 107 -0.17 -24.42 24.64
C GLN A 107 -1.26 -24.37 23.57
N LEU A 108 -2.20 -25.28 23.72
CA LEU A 108 -3.34 -25.49 22.84
C LEU A 108 -4.61 -25.39 23.66
N ASP A 109 -5.59 -24.64 23.16
CA ASP A 109 -6.95 -24.62 23.67
C ASP A 109 -7.82 -25.62 22.88
N LEU A 110 -8.21 -26.73 23.48
CA LEU A 110 -9.07 -27.73 22.85
C LEU A 110 -10.52 -27.23 22.64
N LEU A 111 -10.83 -26.01 23.09
CA LEU A 111 -12.12 -25.32 23.07
C LEU A 111 -13.17 -25.91 24.04
N ALA A 112 -13.09 -27.20 24.34
CA ALA A 112 -13.97 -27.88 25.29
C ALA A 112 -13.18 -28.76 26.26
N PRO A 113 -13.67 -28.94 27.50
CA PRO A 113 -13.16 -29.97 28.40
C PRO A 113 -13.17 -31.33 27.69
N SER A 114 -12.01 -31.97 27.70
CA SER A 114 -11.78 -33.22 26.99
C SER A 114 -11.02 -34.20 27.87
N THR A 115 -11.28 -35.48 27.65
CA THR A 115 -10.44 -36.55 28.20
C THR A 115 -9.24 -36.73 27.26
N ILE A 116 -8.04 -36.45 27.77
CA ILE A 116 -6.77 -36.54 27.03
C ILE A 116 -6.10 -37.86 27.40
N ASN A 117 -5.72 -38.63 26.38
CA ASN A 117 -5.16 -39.97 26.51
C ASN A 117 -3.72 -40.06 26.00
N GLY A 118 -3.26 -39.10 25.21
CA GLY A 118 -1.89 -39.05 24.76
C GLY A 118 -1.59 -37.77 24.01
N VAL A 119 -0.32 -37.56 23.71
CA VAL A 119 0.14 -36.47 22.83
C VAL A 119 1.26 -36.98 21.91
N ALA A 120 1.45 -36.34 20.77
CA ALA A 120 2.64 -36.48 19.96
C ALA A 120 3.35 -35.13 19.84
N VAL A 121 4.63 -35.10 20.22
CA VAL A 121 5.48 -33.90 20.12
C VAL A 121 6.50 -34.13 19.01
N TRP A 122 6.38 -33.39 17.92
CA TRP A 122 7.22 -33.55 16.74
C TRP A 122 8.41 -32.60 16.75
N PRO A 123 9.61 -33.09 16.46
CA PRO A 123 10.73 -32.22 16.15
C PRO A 123 10.51 -31.48 14.83
N ARG A 124 11.24 -30.38 14.64
CA ARG A 124 11.44 -29.78 13.31
C ARG A 124 12.00 -30.83 12.32
N LEU A 125 11.51 -30.85 11.07
CA LEU A 125 11.84 -31.88 10.05
C LEU A 125 12.20 -31.32 8.64
N ASP A 126 12.85 -30.17 8.57
CA ASP A 126 13.27 -29.49 7.33
C ASP A 126 14.65 -29.93 6.81
N ALA A 127 14.92 -31.23 6.85
CA ALA A 127 16.11 -31.92 6.35
C ALA A 127 17.40 -31.62 7.11
N ALA A 128 18.15 -30.57 6.73
CA ALA A 128 19.48 -30.32 7.31
C ALA A 128 19.41 -29.95 8.81
N ASN A 129 18.24 -29.51 9.27
CA ASN A 129 17.98 -29.05 10.62
C ASN A 129 17.07 -30.01 11.42
N ASP A 130 16.89 -31.26 10.95
CA ASP A 130 16.05 -32.25 11.61
C ASP A 130 16.39 -32.42 13.10
N GLY A 131 15.40 -32.24 13.97
CA GLY A 131 15.56 -32.35 15.42
C GLY A 131 16.36 -31.24 16.08
N GLN A 132 16.83 -30.24 15.33
CA GLN A 132 17.55 -29.10 15.88
C GLN A 132 16.66 -28.33 16.86
N ASN A 133 17.24 -27.92 17.98
CA ASN A 133 16.57 -27.16 19.04
C ASN A 133 15.32 -27.83 19.65
N PHE A 134 15.14 -29.14 19.47
CA PHE A 134 14.15 -29.91 20.21
C PHE A 134 14.48 -29.89 21.71
N PRO A 135 13.51 -29.69 22.62
CA PRO A 135 13.80 -29.54 24.04
C PRO A 135 14.42 -30.80 24.65
N VAL A 136 15.52 -30.64 25.40
CA VAL A 136 16.20 -31.77 26.04
C VAL A 136 15.32 -32.36 27.13
N ASP A 137 14.67 -31.51 27.92
CA ASP A 137 13.65 -31.92 28.89
C ASP A 137 12.38 -31.08 28.70
N TYR A 138 11.22 -31.73 28.68
CA TYR A 138 9.93 -31.05 28.66
C TYR A 138 8.86 -31.82 29.46
N GLN A 139 7.82 -31.10 29.86
CA GLN A 139 6.63 -31.63 30.51
C GLN A 139 5.41 -31.40 29.65
N VAL A 140 4.49 -32.36 29.64
CA VAL A 140 3.14 -32.17 29.12
C VAL A 140 2.25 -31.87 30.30
N GLN A 141 1.49 -30.79 30.22
CA GLN A 141 0.60 -30.35 31.30
C GLN A 141 -0.80 -30.10 30.76
N VAL A 142 -1.81 -30.37 31.59
CA VAL A 142 -3.22 -30.08 31.31
C VAL A 142 -3.76 -29.05 32.29
N SER A 143 -4.78 -28.30 31.86
CA SER A 143 -5.46 -27.30 32.67
C SER A 143 -6.92 -27.14 32.24
N ASP A 144 -7.78 -26.77 33.18
CA ASP A 144 -9.15 -26.34 32.89
C ASP A 144 -9.25 -24.83 32.59
N ASP A 145 -8.29 -24.04 33.05
CA ASP A 145 -8.38 -22.57 33.13
C ASP A 145 -7.14 -21.82 32.57
N ALA A 146 -6.18 -22.55 31.99
CA ALA A 146 -4.89 -22.06 31.49
C ALA A 146 -3.98 -21.38 32.54
N SER A 147 -4.34 -21.39 33.82
CA SER A 147 -3.59 -20.76 34.92
C SER A 147 -3.07 -21.78 35.93
N THR A 148 -3.86 -22.81 36.23
CA THR A 148 -3.55 -23.90 37.13
C THR A 148 -3.22 -25.15 36.32
N TRP A 149 -1.98 -25.62 36.39
CA TRP A 149 -1.47 -26.68 35.51
C TRP A 149 -1.12 -27.94 36.29
N THR A 150 -1.51 -29.09 35.74
CA THR A 150 -1.14 -30.42 36.24
C THR A 150 -0.23 -31.11 35.23
N THR A 151 0.96 -31.52 35.64
CA THR A 151 1.86 -32.31 34.79
C THR A 151 1.33 -33.73 34.65
N VAL A 152 1.10 -34.15 33.41
CA VAL A 152 0.56 -35.47 33.05
C VAL A 152 1.59 -36.38 32.37
N ALA A 153 2.63 -35.80 31.75
CA ALA A 153 3.77 -36.56 31.25
C ALA A 153 5.07 -35.75 31.34
N THR A 154 6.22 -36.42 31.28
CA THR A 154 7.54 -35.80 31.29
C THR A 154 8.49 -36.60 30.41
N SER A 155 9.25 -35.89 29.57
CA SER A 155 10.31 -36.43 28.73
C SER A 155 11.63 -35.76 29.10
N THR A 156 12.71 -36.54 29.23
CA THR A 156 14.02 -36.03 29.67
C THR A 156 15.16 -36.67 28.89
N GLY A 157 16.22 -35.90 28.63
CA GLY A 157 17.46 -36.39 28.04
C GLY A 157 17.43 -36.51 26.51
N ASN A 158 16.64 -35.72 25.80
CA ASN A 158 16.50 -35.78 24.35
C ASN A 158 17.73 -35.18 23.62
N THR A 159 18.47 -35.98 22.85
CA THR A 159 19.71 -35.51 22.18
C THR A 159 19.73 -35.68 20.65
N ALA A 160 18.76 -36.39 20.06
CA ALA A 160 18.64 -36.62 18.61
C ALA A 160 17.24 -37.19 18.27
N VAL A 161 16.21 -36.33 18.27
CA VAL A 161 14.82 -36.74 18.01
C VAL A 161 14.54 -36.57 16.52
N ALA A 162 14.36 -37.68 15.80
CA ALA A 162 14.18 -37.72 14.35
C ALA A 162 12.73 -38.01 13.92
N GLY A 163 11.80 -38.05 14.86
CA GLY A 163 10.37 -38.29 14.63
C GLY A 163 9.58 -38.04 15.91
N ALA A 164 8.25 -38.12 15.83
CA ALA A 164 7.38 -37.83 16.97
C ALA A 164 7.79 -38.55 18.26
N GLN A 165 7.77 -37.83 19.37
CA GLN A 165 7.66 -38.44 20.69
C GLN A 165 6.20 -38.59 21.06
N VAL A 166 5.68 -39.82 20.93
CA VAL A 166 4.34 -40.17 21.41
C VAL A 166 4.40 -40.49 22.90
N LEU A 167 3.66 -39.74 23.70
CA LEU A 167 3.55 -39.93 25.14
C LEU A 167 2.13 -40.37 25.46
N GLU A 168 1.99 -41.61 25.92
CA GLU A 168 0.73 -42.08 26.53
C GLU A 168 0.53 -41.38 27.88
N ILE A 169 -0.69 -40.93 28.12
CA ILE A 169 -1.09 -40.20 29.31
C ILE A 169 -2.20 -40.99 30.01
N ASP A 170 -2.06 -41.19 31.32
CA ASP A 170 -3.19 -41.64 32.13
C ASP A 170 -4.34 -40.64 31.95
N ALA A 171 -5.50 -41.12 31.50
CA ALA A 171 -6.64 -40.30 31.11
C ALA A 171 -6.82 -39.08 32.03
N ALA A 172 -6.61 -37.89 31.49
CA ALA A 172 -6.62 -36.64 32.22
C ALA A 172 -7.68 -35.72 31.63
N GLU A 173 -8.44 -35.05 32.49
CA GLU A 173 -9.39 -34.03 32.06
C GLU A 173 -8.67 -32.68 31.93
N GLY A 174 -8.96 -31.97 30.85
CA GLY A 174 -8.49 -30.60 30.65
C GLY A 174 -9.07 -29.99 29.38
N ARG A 175 -9.16 -28.65 29.37
CA ARG A 175 -9.44 -27.86 28.16
C ARG A 175 -8.15 -27.45 27.47
N TYR A 176 -7.11 -27.14 28.23
CA TYR A 176 -5.83 -26.68 27.71
C TYR A 176 -4.76 -27.76 27.88
N VAL A 177 -3.90 -27.90 26.89
CA VAL A 177 -2.73 -28.79 26.94
C VAL A 177 -1.50 -28.01 26.51
N ARG A 178 -0.39 -28.13 27.25
CA ARG A 178 0.87 -27.46 26.88
C ARG A 178 2.08 -28.36 26.97
N ALA A 179 3.03 -28.12 26.06
CA ALA A 179 4.39 -28.63 26.14
C ALA A 179 5.29 -27.55 26.78
N LEU A 180 5.78 -27.81 27.98
CA LEU A 180 6.66 -26.92 28.75
C LEU A 180 8.10 -27.45 28.70
N ALA A 181 8.96 -26.81 27.91
CA ALA A 181 10.39 -27.05 27.91
C ALA A 181 11.00 -26.58 29.25
N THR A 182 11.51 -27.55 30.02
CA THR A 182 12.23 -27.30 31.28
C THR A 182 13.74 -27.26 31.09
N ARG A 183 14.23 -27.78 29.95
CA ARG A 183 15.63 -27.63 29.54
C ARG A 183 15.75 -27.59 28.01
N ARG A 184 16.31 -26.51 27.48
CA ARG A 184 16.53 -26.26 26.04
C ARG A 184 17.80 -26.96 25.54
N ALA A 185 17.87 -27.22 24.24
CA ALA A 185 19.07 -27.78 23.60
C ALA A 185 20.22 -26.77 23.58
N GLU A 186 21.45 -27.26 23.46
CA GLU A 186 22.60 -26.37 23.28
C GLU A 186 22.51 -25.66 21.91
N PRO A 187 22.85 -24.36 21.84
CA PRO A 187 22.78 -23.59 20.61
C PRO A 187 23.69 -24.18 19.54
N THR A 188 23.18 -24.29 18.33
CA THR A 188 23.91 -24.79 17.15
C THR A 188 24.32 -23.66 16.20
N GLY A 189 23.91 -22.42 16.48
CA GLY A 189 24.16 -21.22 15.69
C GLY A 189 24.21 -19.94 16.55
N ARG A 190 24.03 -18.78 15.91
CA ARG A 190 24.06 -17.46 16.59
C ARG A 190 22.76 -17.11 17.33
N ASP A 191 21.72 -17.91 17.13
CA ASP A 191 20.35 -17.61 17.54
C ASP A 191 20.01 -18.05 18.97
N GLY A 192 20.96 -18.66 19.68
CA GLY A 192 20.84 -18.91 21.12
C GLY A 192 20.12 -20.19 21.50
N TYR A 193 19.64 -20.22 22.75
CA TYR A 193 18.91 -21.36 23.33
C TYR A 193 17.45 -21.34 22.89
N LEU A 194 17.13 -21.93 21.74
CA LEU A 194 15.78 -22.00 21.19
C LEU A 194 15.02 -23.26 21.65
N VAL A 195 13.69 -23.22 21.47
CA VAL A 195 12.84 -24.42 21.42
C VAL A 195 12.12 -24.40 20.08
N GLN A 196 12.24 -25.50 19.33
CA GLN A 196 11.64 -25.65 18.00
C GLN A 196 10.87 -26.97 17.92
N LEU A 197 9.60 -26.88 17.51
CA LEU A 197 8.69 -28.01 17.37
C LEU A 197 7.94 -27.87 16.05
N ALA A 198 7.81 -28.96 15.29
CA ALA A 198 7.02 -28.95 14.06
C ALA A 198 5.52 -28.99 14.38
N GLU A 199 5.12 -29.91 15.26
CA GLU A 199 3.71 -30.22 15.52
C GLU A 199 3.55 -30.72 16.97
N PHE A 200 2.42 -30.40 17.59
CA PHE A 200 1.99 -30.85 18.90
C PHE A 200 0.54 -31.34 18.84
N ALA A 201 0.38 -32.65 18.62
CA ALA A 201 -0.93 -33.28 18.54
C ALA A 201 -1.40 -33.78 19.90
N VAL A 202 -2.72 -33.72 20.16
CA VAL A 202 -3.34 -34.14 21.41
C VAL A 202 -4.41 -35.17 21.11
N TYR A 203 -4.26 -36.39 21.61
CA TYR A 203 -5.20 -37.49 21.35
C TYR A 203 -6.11 -37.75 22.54
N GLY A 204 -7.40 -37.89 22.26
CA GLY A 204 -8.39 -38.08 23.31
C GLY A 204 -9.81 -38.21 22.78
N THR A 205 -10.77 -37.98 23.68
CA THR A 205 -12.20 -37.87 23.38
C THR A 205 -12.75 -36.57 23.93
N SER A 206 -13.50 -35.82 23.12
CA SER A 206 -14.17 -34.61 23.59
C SER A 206 -15.31 -34.98 24.56
N SER A 207 -15.29 -34.43 25.78
CA SER A 207 -16.33 -34.68 26.79
C SER A 207 -17.51 -33.69 26.68
N GLY A 208 -17.36 -32.64 25.86
CA GLY A 208 -18.39 -31.65 25.53
C GLY A 208 -18.41 -31.26 24.06
N VAL A 209 -19.55 -30.74 23.60
CA VAL A 209 -19.68 -30.05 22.30
C VAL A 209 -19.76 -28.56 22.61
N LEU A 210 -18.67 -27.83 22.36
CA LEU A 210 -18.74 -26.38 22.21
C LEU A 210 -19.39 -26.10 20.87
N VAL A 211 -20.51 -25.40 20.89
CA VAL A 211 -21.09 -24.81 19.68
C VAL A 211 -20.61 -23.37 19.63
N GLU A 212 -20.23 -22.91 18.46
CA GLU A 212 -19.88 -21.51 18.20
C GLU A 212 -20.58 -21.05 16.92
N LEU A 213 -20.66 -19.75 16.74
CA LEU A 213 -21.02 -19.14 15.47
C LEU A 213 -19.79 -18.40 14.94
N ASP A 214 -19.64 -18.38 13.62
CA ASP A 214 -18.56 -17.72 12.90
C ASP A 214 -18.49 -16.21 13.15
N LYS A 215 -19.63 -15.55 13.40
CA LYS A 215 -19.71 -14.12 13.73
C LYS A 215 -20.24 -13.88 15.16
N PRO A 216 -19.65 -12.94 15.93
CA PRO A 216 -20.05 -12.69 17.32
C PRO A 216 -21.34 -11.88 17.44
N ALA A 217 -21.69 -11.10 16.40
CA ALA A 217 -22.84 -10.22 16.31
C ALA A 217 -23.08 -9.85 14.83
N LEU A 218 -24.27 -9.33 14.52
CA LEU A 218 -24.58 -8.77 13.20
C LEU A 218 -25.16 -7.35 13.32
N GLU A 219 -24.74 -6.49 12.41
CA GLU A 219 -25.31 -5.16 12.14
C GLU A 219 -25.71 -5.06 10.67
N LEU A 220 -26.99 -4.80 10.41
CA LEU A 220 -27.59 -4.94 9.08
C LEU A 220 -28.49 -3.76 8.73
N LEU A 221 -28.68 -3.45 7.44
CA LEU A 221 -29.73 -2.54 6.97
C LEU A 221 -31.04 -3.30 6.71
N PRO A 222 -32.21 -2.64 6.71
CA PRO A 222 -33.48 -3.31 6.41
C PRO A 222 -33.47 -3.96 5.02
N GLY A 223 -33.68 -5.27 4.97
CA GLY A 223 -33.63 -6.07 3.74
C GLY A 223 -32.33 -6.83 3.52
N ASP A 224 -31.26 -6.46 4.22
CA ASP A 224 -29.97 -7.18 4.16
C ASP A 224 -30.11 -8.60 4.71
N THR A 225 -29.20 -9.46 4.27
CA THR A 225 -29.09 -10.84 4.74
C THR A 225 -27.64 -11.19 5.04
N ASP A 226 -27.42 -12.04 6.04
CA ASP A 226 -26.10 -12.58 6.34
C ASP A 226 -26.22 -14.06 6.74
N GLN A 227 -25.21 -14.86 6.38
CA GLN A 227 -25.17 -16.29 6.63
C GLN A 227 -24.37 -16.56 7.91
N LEU A 228 -25.02 -17.17 8.90
CA LEU A 228 -24.33 -17.68 10.08
C LEU A 228 -23.94 -19.14 9.90
N THR A 229 -22.68 -19.46 10.12
CA THR A 229 -22.15 -20.83 10.06
C THR A 229 -21.81 -21.33 11.46
N PRO A 230 -22.53 -22.34 11.98
CA PRO A 230 -22.21 -22.91 13.27
C PRO A 230 -21.03 -23.85 13.18
N SER A 231 -20.22 -23.89 14.23
CA SER A 231 -19.14 -24.86 14.38
C SER A 231 -19.39 -25.76 15.59
N ARG A 232 -18.80 -26.96 15.56
CA ARG A 232 -18.74 -27.87 16.72
C ARG A 232 -17.29 -28.10 17.06
N ASN A 233 -16.87 -27.60 18.22
CA ASN A 233 -15.49 -27.60 18.63
C ASN A 233 -14.62 -27.04 17.48
N GLY A 234 -14.91 -25.85 16.96
CA GLY A 234 -14.15 -25.22 15.87
C GLY A 234 -14.29 -25.83 14.48
N VAL A 235 -14.99 -26.96 14.30
CA VAL A 235 -15.23 -27.55 12.95
C VAL A 235 -16.55 -27.01 12.39
N PRO A 236 -16.55 -26.29 11.25
CA PRO A 236 -17.77 -25.84 10.60
C PRO A 236 -18.73 -27.01 10.36
N THR A 237 -20.00 -26.81 10.70
CA THR A 237 -21.04 -27.84 10.61
C THR A 237 -22.19 -27.31 9.77
N ASP A 238 -22.85 -28.19 9.02
CA ASP A 238 -24.05 -27.86 8.24
C ASP A 238 -25.08 -27.14 9.15
N PRO A 239 -25.48 -25.89 8.82
CA PRO A 239 -26.45 -25.13 9.60
C PRO A 239 -27.79 -25.84 9.81
N SER A 240 -28.19 -26.73 8.89
CA SER A 240 -29.43 -27.50 9.00
C SER A 240 -29.41 -28.55 10.13
N ALA A 241 -28.22 -28.83 10.69
CA ALA A 241 -28.05 -29.66 11.88
C ALA A 241 -28.36 -28.91 13.20
N PHE A 242 -28.76 -27.63 13.11
CA PHE A 242 -29.08 -26.78 14.25
C PHE A 242 -30.53 -26.30 14.21
N THR A 243 -31.11 -26.10 15.38
CA THR A 243 -32.39 -25.40 15.52
C THR A 243 -32.13 -23.90 15.67
N TRP A 244 -32.64 -23.12 14.72
CA TRP A 244 -32.51 -21.67 14.68
C TRP A 244 -33.77 -20.98 15.19
N THR A 245 -33.60 -19.92 15.99
CA THR A 245 -34.70 -19.09 16.47
C THR A 245 -34.28 -17.62 16.54
N SER A 246 -35.21 -16.71 16.27
CA SER A 246 -35.07 -15.27 16.55
C SER A 246 -36.01 -14.88 17.68
N ALA A 247 -35.51 -14.08 18.62
CA ALA A 247 -36.29 -13.56 19.75
C ALA A 247 -37.40 -12.61 19.29
N ASP A 248 -37.14 -11.82 18.25
CA ASP A 248 -38.09 -10.94 17.57
C ASP A 248 -37.92 -11.01 16.04
N PRO A 249 -38.67 -11.89 15.35
CA PRO A 249 -38.66 -11.99 13.89
C PRO A 249 -39.21 -10.76 13.15
N SER A 250 -39.82 -9.79 13.86
CA SER A 250 -40.25 -8.53 13.24
C SER A 250 -39.11 -7.51 13.10
N VAL A 251 -37.99 -7.73 13.80
CA VAL A 251 -36.73 -6.98 13.66
C VAL A 251 -35.79 -7.72 12.70
N ALA A 252 -35.49 -9.00 12.97
CA ALA A 252 -34.72 -9.84 12.04
C ALA A 252 -35.14 -11.31 12.17
N GLY A 253 -35.37 -11.97 11.02
CA GLY A 253 -35.67 -13.40 10.93
C GLY A 253 -34.42 -14.25 10.75
N VAL A 254 -34.53 -15.55 11.02
CA VAL A 254 -33.51 -16.55 10.66
C VAL A 254 -34.21 -17.79 10.11
N ASP A 255 -33.67 -18.37 9.04
CA ASP A 255 -34.22 -19.58 8.43
C ASP A 255 -33.54 -20.87 8.92
N ALA A 256 -33.93 -22.02 8.35
CA ALA A 256 -33.39 -23.32 8.74
C ALA A 256 -31.95 -23.57 8.26
N ALA A 257 -31.45 -22.76 7.32
CA ALA A 257 -30.09 -22.77 6.83
C ALA A 257 -29.20 -21.77 7.59
N GLY A 258 -29.71 -21.07 8.60
CA GLY A 258 -28.95 -20.06 9.34
C GLY A 258 -28.83 -18.71 8.63
N LEU A 259 -29.59 -18.49 7.55
CA LEU A 259 -29.62 -17.20 6.86
C LEU A 259 -30.46 -16.22 7.68
N VAL A 260 -29.83 -15.15 8.14
CA VAL A 260 -30.48 -14.04 8.85
C VAL A 260 -31.00 -13.05 7.81
N THR A 261 -32.18 -12.48 8.05
CA THR A 261 -32.77 -11.43 7.20
C THR A 261 -33.27 -10.28 8.07
N ALA A 262 -32.74 -9.09 7.85
CA ALA A 262 -33.17 -7.88 8.53
C ALA A 262 -34.53 -7.41 8.02
N VAL A 263 -35.43 -7.03 8.93
CA VAL A 263 -36.83 -6.68 8.63
C VAL A 263 -37.13 -5.21 8.97
N ALA A 264 -36.80 -4.77 10.18
CA ALA A 264 -37.08 -3.42 10.65
C ALA A 264 -36.09 -2.97 11.71
N LEU A 265 -35.91 -1.65 11.84
CA LEU A 265 -35.00 -1.03 12.80
C LEU A 265 -35.24 -1.54 14.24
N GLY A 266 -34.16 -1.85 14.94
CA GLY A 266 -34.19 -2.35 16.32
C GLY A 266 -33.12 -3.39 16.58
N SER A 267 -33.17 -4.02 17.74
CA SER A 267 -32.24 -5.10 18.11
C SER A 267 -33.02 -6.35 18.49
N THR A 268 -32.49 -7.50 18.09
CA THR A 268 -33.00 -8.83 18.45
C THR A 268 -31.83 -9.76 18.74
N THR A 269 -32.12 -11.02 19.03
CA THR A 269 -31.12 -12.06 19.27
C THR A 269 -31.47 -13.28 18.45
N VAL A 270 -30.49 -13.79 17.71
CA VAL A 270 -30.57 -15.05 16.97
C VAL A 270 -29.89 -16.14 17.80
N SER A 271 -30.50 -17.32 17.88
CA SER A 271 -30.01 -18.45 18.65
C SER A 271 -29.89 -19.71 17.79
N ALA A 272 -28.76 -20.41 17.90
CA ALA A 272 -28.52 -21.72 17.31
C ALA A 272 -28.39 -22.78 18.41
N THR A 273 -29.13 -23.88 18.30
CA THR A 273 -29.08 -24.99 19.27
C THR A 273 -28.74 -26.31 18.57
N GLY A 274 -27.62 -26.93 18.95
CA GLY A 274 -27.24 -28.28 18.51
C GLY A 274 -27.71 -29.37 19.48
N ASP A 275 -27.65 -30.65 19.08
CA ASP A 275 -28.18 -31.82 19.80
C ASP A 275 -27.71 -31.92 21.27
N GLY A 276 -28.49 -31.35 22.19
CA GLY A 276 -28.28 -31.42 23.64
C GLY A 276 -27.33 -30.38 24.25
N GLY A 277 -26.81 -29.44 23.45
CA GLY A 277 -25.98 -28.33 23.92
C GLY A 277 -26.81 -27.12 24.42
N ALA A 278 -26.17 -26.20 25.12
CA ALA A 278 -26.76 -24.90 25.42
C ALA A 278 -26.90 -24.09 24.11
N PRO A 279 -27.96 -23.26 23.95
CA PRO A 279 -28.09 -22.39 22.79
C PRO A 279 -26.94 -21.38 22.76
N VAL A 280 -26.32 -21.20 21.60
CA VAL A 280 -25.42 -20.08 21.30
C VAL A 280 -26.25 -18.95 20.75
N THR A 281 -26.03 -17.75 21.25
CA THR A 281 -26.83 -16.58 20.89
C THR A 281 -25.95 -15.44 20.45
N ILE A 282 -26.33 -14.75 19.38
CA ILE A 282 -25.67 -13.52 18.95
C ILE A 282 -26.68 -12.37 18.83
N PRO A 283 -26.30 -11.14 19.18
CA PRO A 283 -27.14 -9.98 18.95
C PRO A 283 -27.18 -9.65 17.44
N VAL A 284 -28.35 -9.20 16.99
CA VAL A 284 -28.55 -8.66 15.64
C VAL A 284 -29.19 -7.29 15.79
N THR A 285 -28.52 -6.26 15.26
CA THR A 285 -29.02 -4.89 15.23
C THR A 285 -29.34 -4.50 13.80
N VAL A 286 -30.51 -3.92 13.58
CA VAL A 286 -30.92 -3.36 12.29
C VAL A 286 -30.86 -1.85 12.40
N ILE A 287 -29.93 -1.25 11.66
CA ILE A 287 -29.61 0.19 11.66
C ILE A 287 -30.20 0.88 10.43
N ALA A 288 -30.26 2.22 10.45
CA ALA A 288 -30.81 2.99 9.33
C ALA A 288 -29.78 3.25 8.23
N GLU A 289 -28.52 3.42 8.63
CA GLU A 289 -27.36 3.72 7.77
C GLU A 289 -26.11 3.24 8.50
N ARG A 290 -25.13 2.77 7.72
CA ARG A 290 -23.81 2.37 8.24
C ARG A 290 -22.99 3.62 8.55
N VAL A 291 -22.00 3.48 9.42
CA VAL A 291 -20.98 4.51 9.59
C VAL A 291 -20.14 4.53 8.33
N ASP A 292 -20.00 5.73 7.78
CA ASP A 292 -19.19 5.97 6.60
C ASP A 292 -17.89 6.63 7.04
N THR A 293 -16.76 6.00 6.73
CA THR A 293 -15.43 6.35 7.25
C THR A 293 -14.94 7.71 6.76
N ASP A 294 -15.51 8.22 5.67
CA ASP A 294 -15.17 9.50 5.05
C ASP A 294 -16.19 10.64 5.33
N ALA A 295 -17.28 10.35 6.04
CA ALA A 295 -18.37 11.31 6.25
C ALA A 295 -18.14 12.27 7.43
N GLU A 296 -17.37 11.83 8.42
CA GLU A 296 -16.98 12.63 9.58
C GLU A 296 -15.46 12.69 9.70
N PHE A 297 -14.96 13.67 10.45
CA PHE A 297 -13.52 13.82 10.66
C PHE A 297 -13.01 12.62 11.47
N MET A 298 -12.07 11.86 10.91
CA MET A 298 -11.62 10.60 11.53
C MET A 298 -10.30 10.78 12.27
N ILE A 299 -10.26 10.39 13.55
CA ILE A 299 -9.02 10.26 14.31
C ILE A 299 -8.76 8.79 14.57
N SER A 300 -7.59 8.31 14.15
CA SER A 300 -7.21 6.92 14.23
C SER A 300 -5.99 6.64 15.10
N ALA A 301 -5.95 5.42 15.63
CA ALA A 301 -4.85 4.90 16.43
C ALA A 301 -4.09 3.82 15.64
N PHE A 302 -2.91 4.17 15.13
CA PHE A 302 -1.99 3.20 14.55
C PHE A 302 -1.13 2.53 15.61
N TRP A 303 -0.80 1.26 15.39
CA TRP A 303 -0.16 0.40 16.40
C TRP A 303 -1.01 0.35 17.68
N PRO A 304 -2.17 -0.32 17.62
CA PRO A 304 -3.13 -0.36 18.72
C PRO A 304 -2.63 -1.26 19.86
N PRO A 305 -3.37 -1.38 20.98
CA PRO A 305 -2.98 -2.25 22.08
C PRO A 305 -2.69 -3.68 21.61
N THR A 306 -1.56 -4.26 22.04
CA THR A 306 -1.13 -5.61 21.65
C THR A 306 -2.14 -6.68 22.05
N ALA A 307 -1.97 -7.93 21.59
CA ALA A 307 -2.89 -9.02 21.91
C ALA A 307 -3.07 -9.21 23.43
N GLN A 308 -1.99 -9.05 24.21
CA GLN A 308 -2.03 -9.08 25.68
C GLN A 308 -2.87 -7.94 26.28
N HIS A 309 -2.91 -6.79 25.61
CA HIS A 309 -3.54 -5.57 26.07
C HIS A 309 -4.89 -5.28 25.39
N THR A 310 -5.37 -6.12 24.48
CA THR A 310 -6.70 -6.05 23.86
C THR A 310 -7.79 -6.34 24.91
N THR A 311 -8.15 -5.30 25.67
CA THR A 311 -9.00 -5.36 26.86
C THR A 311 -9.96 -4.18 26.87
N ALA A 312 -11.09 -4.32 27.57
CA ALA A 312 -12.07 -3.24 27.74
C ALA A 312 -11.42 -1.93 28.23
N GLN A 313 -10.51 -1.99 29.20
CA GLN A 313 -9.84 -0.79 29.73
C GLN A 313 -9.00 -0.06 28.69
N GLN A 314 -8.28 -0.77 27.82
CA GLN A 314 -7.48 -0.10 26.77
C GLN A 314 -8.37 0.53 25.70
N TYR A 315 -9.49 -0.11 25.39
CA TYR A 315 -10.48 0.44 24.47
C TYR A 315 -11.26 1.60 25.10
N ASP A 316 -11.46 1.62 26.42
CA ASP A 316 -11.96 2.80 27.14
C ASP A 316 -10.99 3.99 26.96
N TYR A 317 -9.67 3.76 27.04
CA TYR A 317 -8.69 4.83 26.81
C TYR A 317 -8.73 5.39 25.39
N LEU A 318 -8.90 4.54 24.37
CA LEU A 318 -9.07 4.96 22.98
C LEU A 318 -10.32 5.83 22.83
N ALA A 319 -11.46 5.36 23.32
CA ALA A 319 -12.74 6.06 23.21
C ALA A 319 -12.78 7.37 24.00
N ASP A 320 -12.27 7.38 25.24
CA ASP A 320 -12.19 8.57 26.09
C ASP A 320 -11.29 9.66 25.48
N ALA A 321 -10.32 9.26 24.65
CA ALA A 321 -9.45 10.17 23.91
C ALA A 321 -10.02 10.60 22.56
N GLY A 322 -11.23 10.16 22.18
CA GLY A 322 -11.85 10.52 20.90
C GLY A 322 -11.18 9.87 19.69
N ILE A 323 -10.68 8.64 19.83
CA ILE A 323 -10.30 7.80 18.69
C ILE A 323 -11.57 7.19 18.10
N ASP A 324 -11.71 7.27 16.78
CA ASP A 324 -12.86 6.73 16.03
C ASP A 324 -12.51 5.39 15.36
N TYR A 325 -11.24 5.22 14.97
CA TYR A 325 -10.79 4.08 14.19
C TYR A 325 -9.47 3.48 14.70
N VAL A 326 -9.45 2.17 14.91
CA VAL A 326 -8.28 1.41 15.37
C VAL A 326 -7.62 0.75 14.15
N GLN A 327 -6.40 1.18 13.78
CA GLN A 327 -5.71 0.69 12.59
C GLN A 327 -4.78 -0.48 12.91
N ASN A 328 -5.20 -1.71 12.59
CA ASN A 328 -4.36 -2.90 12.68
C ASN A 328 -3.51 -3.10 11.41
N VAL A 329 -2.32 -3.68 11.54
CA VAL A 329 -1.37 -3.95 10.44
C VAL A 329 -0.76 -5.36 10.52
N ASP A 330 -0.15 -5.80 9.42
CA ASP A 330 0.53 -7.10 9.24
C ASP A 330 1.78 -7.33 10.09
N SER A 331 2.26 -6.32 10.82
CA SER A 331 3.48 -6.40 11.62
C SER A 331 3.23 -6.43 13.13
N THR A 332 1.97 -6.70 13.53
CA THR A 332 1.52 -6.83 14.91
C THR A 332 1.22 -8.28 15.30
N ASP A 333 0.96 -8.53 16.58
CA ASP A 333 0.45 -9.81 17.12
C ASP A 333 -1.08 -9.96 17.00
N LEU A 334 -1.73 -9.14 16.16
CA LEU A 334 -3.19 -8.96 16.10
C LEU A 334 -3.83 -9.49 14.81
N GLN A 335 -3.12 -10.30 14.02
CA GLN A 335 -3.57 -10.70 12.67
C GLN A 335 -4.59 -11.85 12.66
N GLY A 336 -4.71 -12.59 13.77
CA GLY A 336 -5.64 -13.73 13.83
C GLY A 336 -7.10 -13.31 13.74
N ARG A 337 -7.93 -14.07 13.02
CA ARG A 337 -9.37 -13.80 12.93
C ARG A 337 -10.05 -13.60 14.28
N ALA A 338 -9.74 -14.46 15.26
CA ALA A 338 -10.33 -14.38 16.59
C ALA A 338 -10.00 -13.06 17.31
N ILE A 339 -8.76 -12.57 17.22
CA ILE A 339 -8.36 -11.31 17.85
C ILE A 339 -8.93 -10.11 17.08
N ASN A 340 -8.98 -10.15 15.74
CA ASN A 340 -9.69 -9.13 14.94
C ASN A 340 -11.17 -9.02 15.35
N MET A 341 -11.89 -10.14 15.53
CA MET A 341 -13.29 -10.14 16.00
C MET A 341 -13.44 -9.61 17.43
N GLN A 342 -12.47 -9.89 18.31
CA GLN A 342 -12.43 -9.36 19.67
C GLN A 342 -12.24 -7.84 19.66
N MET A 343 -11.33 -7.33 18.82
CA MET A 343 -11.10 -5.89 18.65
C MET A 343 -12.36 -5.21 18.11
N ALA A 344 -12.97 -5.74 17.05
CA ALA A 344 -14.22 -5.21 16.50
C ALA A 344 -15.33 -5.16 17.55
N THR A 345 -15.50 -6.21 18.37
CA THR A 345 -16.47 -6.23 19.47
C THR A 345 -16.20 -5.11 20.48
N LEU A 346 -14.95 -4.95 20.93
CA LEU A 346 -14.57 -3.93 21.91
C LEU A 346 -14.72 -2.50 21.35
N ALA A 347 -14.43 -2.31 20.06
CA ALA A 347 -14.61 -1.06 19.34
C ALA A 347 -16.10 -0.70 19.22
N ALA A 348 -16.93 -1.64 18.76
CA ALA A 348 -18.37 -1.46 18.60
C ALA A 348 -19.08 -1.06 19.89
N GLU A 349 -18.70 -1.68 21.03
CA GLU A 349 -19.23 -1.33 22.36
C GLU A 349 -19.01 0.14 22.74
N ARG A 350 -18.07 0.82 22.07
CA ARG A 350 -17.65 2.20 22.33
C ARG A 350 -17.89 3.13 21.15
N GLY A 351 -18.57 2.66 20.10
CA GLY A 351 -18.85 3.45 18.91
C GLY A 351 -17.62 3.71 18.02
N MET A 352 -16.58 2.87 18.14
CA MET A 352 -15.39 2.92 17.28
C MET A 352 -15.43 1.81 16.23
N LEU A 353 -14.59 1.96 15.21
CA LEU A 353 -14.33 0.98 14.17
C LEU A 353 -12.90 0.42 14.26
N VAL A 354 -12.67 -0.73 13.62
CA VAL A 354 -11.38 -1.42 13.50
C VAL A 354 -11.11 -1.73 12.03
N GLY A 355 -9.90 -1.41 11.59
CA GLY A 355 -9.33 -1.96 10.35
C GLY A 355 -8.78 -3.35 10.63
N VAL A 356 -9.28 -4.35 9.92
CA VAL A 356 -8.87 -5.73 10.04
C VAL A 356 -7.55 -5.96 9.30
N SER A 357 -6.60 -6.63 9.95
CA SER A 357 -5.44 -7.20 9.25
C SER A 357 -5.60 -8.72 9.28
N ASP A 358 -6.00 -9.29 8.15
CA ASP A 358 -6.09 -10.75 7.96
C ASP A 358 -4.86 -11.21 7.16
N PRO A 359 -4.10 -12.22 7.62
CA PRO A 359 -2.86 -12.61 6.99
C PRO A 359 -3.03 -13.09 5.55
N ARG A 360 -4.23 -13.55 5.16
CA ARG A 360 -4.52 -13.95 3.77
C ARG A 360 -4.51 -12.73 2.84
N LEU A 361 -4.99 -11.58 3.30
CA LEU A 361 -5.01 -10.34 2.51
C LEU A 361 -3.63 -9.68 2.40
N ASN A 362 -2.67 -10.02 3.25
CA ASN A 362 -1.29 -9.57 3.11
C ASN A 362 -0.63 -10.13 1.83
N GLU A 363 -1.15 -11.25 1.29
CA GLU A 363 -0.76 -11.84 0.01
C GLU A 363 -1.79 -11.55 -1.11
N SER A 364 -2.61 -10.51 -0.94
CA SER A 364 -3.77 -10.19 -1.80
C SER A 364 -3.47 -10.09 -3.30
N LEU A 365 -2.27 -9.67 -3.70
CA LEU A 365 -1.88 -9.61 -5.12
C LEU A 365 -1.85 -10.99 -5.80
N SER A 366 -1.69 -12.06 -5.02
CA SER A 366 -1.71 -13.45 -5.53
C SER A 366 -3.11 -14.05 -5.58
N LEU A 367 -4.09 -13.43 -4.92
CA LEU A 367 -5.47 -13.89 -4.84
C LEU A 367 -6.28 -13.43 -6.05
N THR A 368 -7.32 -14.18 -6.37
CA THR A 368 -8.40 -13.75 -7.27
C THR A 368 -9.35 -12.80 -6.54
N ASP A 369 -10.07 -11.96 -7.30
CA ASP A 369 -11.05 -11.03 -6.72
C ASP A 369 -12.13 -11.76 -5.91
N GLN A 370 -12.51 -12.98 -6.31
CA GLN A 370 -13.48 -13.78 -5.55
C GLN A 370 -12.90 -14.27 -4.21
N GLU A 371 -11.64 -14.69 -4.16
CA GLU A 371 -11.01 -15.10 -2.91
C GLU A 371 -10.88 -13.92 -1.93
N ILE A 372 -10.61 -12.71 -2.44
CA ILE A 372 -10.60 -11.48 -1.63
C ILE A 372 -12.00 -11.22 -1.05
N ARG A 373 -13.03 -11.25 -1.89
CA ARG A 373 -14.43 -11.07 -1.46
C ARG A 373 -14.85 -12.11 -0.42
N ASP A 374 -14.49 -13.38 -0.62
CA ASP A 374 -14.80 -14.46 0.33
C ASP A 374 -14.15 -14.20 1.71
N ILE A 375 -12.93 -13.64 1.75
CA ILE A 375 -12.28 -13.25 3.02
C ILE A 375 -13.01 -12.06 3.66
N VAL A 376 -13.37 -11.05 2.87
CA VAL A 376 -14.09 -9.85 3.37
C VAL A 376 -15.44 -10.22 3.96
N ALA A 377 -16.19 -11.12 3.30
CA ALA A 377 -17.50 -11.62 3.75
C ALA A 377 -17.48 -12.25 5.15
N GLU A 378 -16.32 -12.79 5.59
CA GLU A 378 -16.17 -13.35 6.93
C GLU A 378 -16.26 -12.31 8.06
N TYR A 379 -15.98 -11.04 7.75
CA TYR A 379 -16.02 -9.89 8.66
C TYR A 379 -17.15 -8.91 8.34
N GLU A 380 -17.70 -8.97 7.13
CA GLU A 380 -18.82 -8.13 6.74
C GLU A 380 -19.98 -8.25 7.75
N ASN A 381 -20.63 -7.11 8.01
CA ASN A 381 -21.74 -6.97 8.97
C ASN A 381 -21.41 -7.29 10.43
N VAL A 382 -20.16 -7.56 10.77
CA VAL A 382 -19.74 -7.62 12.18
C VAL A 382 -19.64 -6.19 12.72
N PRO A 383 -20.41 -5.81 13.77
CA PRO A 383 -20.31 -4.48 14.34
C PRO A 383 -18.87 -4.16 14.76
N GLY A 384 -18.42 -2.94 14.45
CA GLY A 384 -17.07 -2.46 14.76
C GLY A 384 -16.00 -2.83 13.74
N VAL A 385 -16.29 -3.64 12.72
CA VAL A 385 -15.43 -3.76 11.54
C VAL A 385 -15.67 -2.54 10.65
N GLY A 386 -14.63 -1.76 10.40
CA GLY A 386 -14.71 -0.57 9.54
C GLY A 386 -13.95 -0.70 8.22
N GLY A 387 -13.11 -1.71 8.06
CA GLY A 387 -12.26 -1.80 6.88
C GLY A 387 -11.15 -2.85 7.00
N PHE A 388 -10.19 -2.79 6.07
CA PHE A 388 -9.12 -3.76 5.91
C PHE A 388 -7.78 -3.08 5.63
N TYR A 389 -6.71 -3.58 6.25
CA TYR A 389 -5.34 -3.25 5.88
C TYR A 389 -4.99 -3.89 4.54
N LEU A 390 -4.60 -3.07 3.57
CA LEU A 390 -4.11 -3.55 2.28
C LEU A 390 -2.57 -3.61 2.25
N ARG A 391 -1.92 -2.47 2.50
CA ARG A 391 -0.47 -2.37 2.42
C ARG A 391 0.08 -1.11 3.07
N ASP A 392 1.23 -1.26 3.70
CA ASP A 392 2.08 -0.17 4.15
C ASP A 392 3.23 0.08 3.16
N GLU A 393 3.39 1.33 2.76
CA GLU A 393 4.50 1.89 2.00
C GLU A 393 4.89 1.14 0.69
N PRO A 394 3.95 0.78 -0.21
CA PRO A 394 4.34 0.26 -1.51
C PRO A 394 4.95 1.38 -2.38
N TYR A 395 6.11 1.13 -3.00
CA TYR A 395 6.69 2.07 -3.96
C TYR A 395 5.78 2.31 -5.16
N ASN A 396 5.18 1.23 -5.67
CA ASN A 396 4.14 1.26 -6.69
C ASN A 396 2.85 0.67 -6.11
N ALA A 397 1.83 1.51 -5.95
CA ALA A 397 0.56 1.14 -5.35
C ALA A 397 -0.46 0.57 -6.36
N ASN A 398 -0.22 0.70 -7.66
CA ASN A 398 -1.22 0.45 -8.72
C ASN A 398 -1.85 -0.94 -8.65
N ALA A 399 -1.07 -1.98 -8.37
CA ALA A 399 -1.57 -3.35 -8.30
C ALA A 399 -2.61 -3.55 -7.18
N TYR A 400 -2.57 -2.71 -6.13
CA TYR A 400 -3.54 -2.72 -5.05
C TYR A 400 -4.87 -2.03 -5.41
N GLY A 401 -4.95 -1.27 -6.50
CA GLY A 401 -6.22 -0.70 -6.99
C GLY A 401 -7.27 -1.79 -7.27
N ARG A 402 -6.84 -2.92 -7.85
CA ARG A 402 -7.69 -4.12 -8.02
C ARG A 402 -8.17 -4.68 -6.68
N VAL A 403 -7.27 -4.76 -5.70
CA VAL A 403 -7.60 -5.29 -4.36
C VAL A 403 -8.59 -4.37 -3.64
N HIS A 404 -8.39 -3.05 -3.74
CA HIS A 404 -9.32 -2.04 -3.23
C HIS A 404 -10.71 -2.24 -3.83
N GLN A 405 -10.82 -2.31 -5.16
CA GLN A 405 -12.08 -2.58 -5.86
C GLN A 405 -12.72 -3.89 -5.42
N ALA A 406 -11.95 -4.97 -5.27
CA ALA A 406 -12.50 -6.25 -4.83
C ALA A 406 -13.10 -6.20 -3.41
N VAL A 407 -12.52 -5.39 -2.50
CA VAL A 407 -13.11 -5.15 -1.17
C VAL A 407 -14.40 -4.34 -1.29
N LYS A 408 -14.39 -3.25 -2.07
CA LYS A 408 -15.56 -2.38 -2.29
C LYS A 408 -16.71 -3.09 -3.02
N ASP A 409 -16.40 -4.01 -3.92
CA ASP A 409 -17.38 -4.87 -4.61
C ASP A 409 -18.13 -5.81 -3.65
N GLU A 410 -17.48 -6.27 -2.57
CA GLU A 410 -18.15 -7.04 -1.51
C GLU A 410 -18.97 -6.12 -0.61
N ALA A 411 -18.35 -5.02 -0.15
CA ALA A 411 -19.00 -4.05 0.72
C ALA A 411 -18.39 -2.65 0.53
N ASP A 412 -19.15 -1.79 -0.14
CA ASP A 412 -18.75 -0.44 -0.56
C ASP A 412 -18.42 0.52 0.60
N TRP A 413 -19.00 0.28 1.77
CA TRP A 413 -18.83 1.06 2.99
C TRP A 413 -17.59 0.68 3.82
N LEU A 414 -16.86 -0.37 3.45
CA LEU A 414 -15.63 -0.78 4.15
C LEU A 414 -14.43 0.02 3.64
N TYR A 415 -13.56 0.48 4.54
CA TYR A 415 -12.36 1.24 4.23
C TYR A 415 -11.13 0.33 3.95
N PRO A 416 -10.69 0.15 2.69
CA PRO A 416 -9.54 -0.66 2.33
C PRO A 416 -8.29 0.25 2.38
N TYR A 417 -7.67 0.36 3.54
CA TYR A 417 -6.65 1.37 3.77
C TYR A 417 -5.26 0.96 3.26
N LEU A 418 -4.61 1.89 2.57
CA LEU A 418 -3.25 1.80 2.05
C LEU A 418 -2.48 3.06 2.46
N ASN A 419 -1.26 2.89 2.97
CA ASN A 419 -0.38 3.98 3.35
C ASN A 419 0.74 4.12 2.30
N PHE A 420 0.92 5.31 1.73
CA PHE A 420 1.97 5.58 0.75
C PHE A 420 3.32 5.85 1.41
N LEU A 421 4.40 5.55 0.69
CA LEU A 421 5.72 6.07 1.06
C LEU A 421 5.69 7.60 1.09
N PRO A 422 6.45 8.24 2.00
CA PRO A 422 6.66 9.67 1.96
C PRO A 422 7.39 10.10 0.68
N MET A 423 7.13 11.32 0.23
CA MET A 423 7.60 11.89 -1.04
C MET A 423 9.11 11.81 -1.26
N PHE A 424 9.94 11.85 -0.21
CA PHE A 424 11.40 11.73 -0.34
C PHE A 424 11.88 10.36 -0.84
N ALA A 425 11.01 9.35 -0.83
CA ALA A 425 11.29 8.03 -1.40
C ALA A 425 11.29 8.07 -2.94
N TYR A 426 10.68 9.09 -3.54
CA TYR A 426 10.59 9.28 -4.98
C TYR A 426 11.66 10.27 -5.49
N PRO A 427 12.05 10.20 -6.78
CA PRO A 427 13.08 11.08 -7.33
C PRO A 427 12.74 12.57 -7.25
N ASP A 428 11.46 12.91 -7.39
CA ASP A 428 10.93 14.25 -7.31
C ASP A 428 9.44 14.26 -6.95
N ARG A 429 8.93 15.45 -6.64
CA ARG A 429 7.53 15.70 -6.32
C ARG A 429 6.58 15.26 -7.45
N ALA A 430 6.94 15.49 -8.71
CA ALA A 430 6.06 15.17 -9.83
C ALA A 430 5.85 13.64 -9.95
N THR A 431 6.90 12.85 -9.73
CA THR A 431 6.82 11.38 -9.73
C THR A 431 5.96 10.87 -8.58
N TYR A 432 6.08 11.47 -7.40
CA TYR A 432 5.22 11.14 -6.25
C TYR A 432 3.74 11.42 -6.55
N GLN A 433 3.44 12.61 -7.07
CA GLN A 433 2.09 13.01 -7.46
C GLN A 433 1.51 12.04 -8.51
N SER A 434 2.26 11.72 -9.56
CA SER A 434 1.83 10.74 -10.56
C SER A 434 1.55 9.37 -9.95
N GLN A 435 2.34 8.89 -8.99
CA GLN A 435 2.10 7.60 -8.34
C GLN A 435 0.81 7.58 -7.50
N VAL A 436 0.49 8.69 -6.84
CA VAL A 436 -0.72 8.84 -6.02
C VAL A 436 -1.95 8.95 -6.91
N ASP A 437 -1.89 9.78 -7.96
CA ASP A 437 -2.95 9.95 -8.97
C ASP A 437 -3.29 8.62 -9.68
N ASP A 438 -2.26 7.90 -10.16
CA ASP A 438 -2.45 6.63 -10.86
C ASP A 438 -3.19 5.60 -9.98
N PHE A 439 -2.83 5.52 -8.69
CA PHE A 439 -3.53 4.66 -7.75
C PHE A 439 -4.95 5.14 -7.48
N ALA A 440 -5.18 6.45 -7.29
CA ALA A 440 -6.51 6.98 -7.03
C ALA A 440 -7.48 6.63 -8.15
N GLU A 441 -7.05 6.81 -9.40
CA GLU A 441 -7.84 6.48 -10.59
C GLU A 441 -8.05 4.96 -10.75
N LEU A 442 -7.04 4.15 -10.46
CA LEU A 442 -7.16 2.68 -10.48
C LEU A 442 -7.96 2.11 -9.30
N ALA A 443 -8.04 2.81 -8.18
CA ALA A 443 -8.86 2.42 -7.03
C ALA A 443 -10.32 2.87 -7.17
N LEU A 444 -10.63 3.64 -8.23
CA LEU A 444 -11.87 4.38 -8.46
C LEU A 444 -12.02 5.50 -7.42
N THR A 445 -11.73 6.73 -7.83
CA THR A 445 -11.74 7.92 -6.96
C THR A 445 -13.02 8.09 -6.14
N ASP A 446 -14.19 7.84 -6.74
CA ASP A 446 -15.51 7.87 -6.07
C ASP A 446 -15.68 6.84 -4.93
N GLU A 447 -14.82 5.83 -4.87
CA GLU A 447 -14.84 4.75 -3.87
C GLU A 447 -13.64 4.82 -2.91
N LEU A 448 -12.64 5.67 -3.15
CA LEU A 448 -11.45 5.75 -2.31
C LEU A 448 -11.70 6.64 -1.08
N ASP A 449 -11.61 6.07 0.12
CA ASP A 449 -11.92 6.82 1.36
C ASP A 449 -10.87 7.90 1.68
N TYR A 450 -9.57 7.55 1.62
CA TYR A 450 -8.48 8.46 1.97
C TYR A 450 -7.19 8.15 1.22
N LEU A 451 -6.47 9.22 0.84
CA LEU A 451 -5.05 9.18 0.49
C LEU A 451 -4.20 9.54 1.72
N MET A 452 -3.28 8.68 2.12
CA MET A 452 -2.48 8.87 3.35
C MET A 452 -1.03 8.44 3.18
N TYR A 453 -0.12 9.11 3.90
CA TYR A 453 1.30 8.75 4.04
C TYR A 453 1.76 9.03 5.47
N ASP A 454 2.84 8.41 5.91
CA ASP A 454 3.51 8.76 7.16
C ASP A 454 4.84 9.49 6.94
N ARG A 455 5.11 10.45 7.82
CA ARG A 455 6.37 11.19 7.84
C ARG A 455 6.66 11.63 9.27
N TYR A 456 7.91 11.51 9.69
CA TYR A 456 8.36 11.87 11.04
C TYR A 456 9.33 13.05 10.98
N PRO A 457 8.83 14.30 10.98
CA PRO A 457 9.64 15.47 10.65
C PRO A 457 10.45 16.01 11.85
N PHE A 458 10.18 15.54 13.08
CA PHE A 458 10.88 15.99 14.29
C PHE A 458 12.19 15.20 14.50
N GLY A 459 13.30 15.77 14.02
CA GLY A 459 14.63 15.16 14.10
C GLY A 459 15.22 15.08 15.51
N ASP A 460 16.45 14.57 15.62
CA ASP A 460 17.08 14.23 16.89
C ASP A 460 17.30 15.40 17.88
N ALA A 461 17.38 16.64 17.40
CA ALA A 461 17.62 17.81 18.25
C ALA A 461 16.32 18.29 18.92
N PRO A 462 16.36 18.79 20.18
CA PRO A 462 15.16 19.11 20.97
C PRO A 462 14.13 20.06 20.34
N ASP A 463 14.54 20.87 19.37
CA ASP A 463 13.67 21.82 18.66
C ASP A 463 13.82 21.71 17.13
N SER A 464 14.40 20.61 16.62
CA SER A 464 14.52 20.42 15.17
C SER A 464 13.21 19.95 14.56
N LEU A 465 12.88 20.54 13.42
CA LEU A 465 11.79 20.16 12.54
C LEU A 465 12.25 20.33 11.08
N ASP A 466 12.06 19.30 10.25
CA ASP A 466 12.28 19.40 8.80
C ASP A 466 11.05 20.03 8.11
N TYR A 467 10.92 21.36 8.25
CA TYR A 467 9.81 22.13 7.70
C TYR A 467 9.64 21.93 6.20
N ALA A 468 10.73 21.99 5.44
CA ALA A 468 10.68 22.01 3.98
C ALA A 468 10.02 20.74 3.45
N SER A 469 10.51 19.57 3.87
CA SER A 469 9.98 18.32 3.36
C SER A 469 8.65 17.92 4.03
N MET A 470 8.36 18.34 5.27
CA MET A 470 7.03 18.15 5.87
C MET A 470 5.94 18.91 5.08
N LEU A 471 6.14 20.22 4.89
CA LEU A 471 5.15 21.08 4.24
C LEU A 471 5.02 20.77 2.74
N ASP A 472 6.11 20.39 2.06
CA ASP A 472 6.06 20.04 0.64
C ASP A 472 5.31 18.72 0.40
N ASN A 473 5.47 17.72 1.28
CA ASN A 473 4.70 16.48 1.19
C ASN A 473 3.22 16.69 1.52
N MET A 474 2.91 17.53 2.53
CA MET A 474 1.53 17.91 2.87
C MET A 474 0.86 18.61 1.69
N ASP A 475 1.59 19.50 1.02
CA ASP A 475 1.08 20.21 -0.15
C ASP A 475 0.87 19.30 -1.35
N ALA A 476 1.80 18.37 -1.62
CA ALA A 476 1.68 17.42 -2.73
C ALA A 476 0.43 16.55 -2.57
N MET A 477 0.24 15.94 -1.40
CA MET A 477 -0.93 15.11 -1.14
C MET A 477 -2.25 15.92 -1.11
N ARG A 478 -2.23 17.16 -0.58
CA ARG A 478 -3.37 18.08 -0.68
C ARG A 478 -3.77 18.34 -2.14
N VAL A 479 -2.79 18.55 -3.02
CA VAL A 479 -3.06 18.77 -4.45
C VAL A 479 -3.71 17.52 -5.04
N GLU A 480 -3.15 16.33 -4.83
CA GLU A 480 -3.71 15.09 -5.38
C GLU A 480 -5.12 14.81 -4.85
N GLY A 481 -5.37 15.00 -3.55
CA GLY A 481 -6.71 14.85 -2.98
C GLY A 481 -7.74 15.82 -3.59
N LEU A 482 -7.35 17.07 -3.84
CA LEU A 482 -8.24 18.06 -4.49
C LEU A 482 -8.46 17.78 -5.99
N GLU A 483 -7.45 17.27 -6.69
CA GLU A 483 -7.57 16.93 -8.11
C GLU A 483 -8.42 15.67 -8.31
N ASN A 484 -8.30 14.70 -7.41
CA ASN A 484 -9.04 13.42 -7.47
C ASN A 484 -10.39 13.44 -6.71
N ASP A 485 -10.75 14.53 -6.01
CA ASP A 485 -11.92 14.60 -5.11
C ASP A 485 -11.89 13.52 -4.00
N VAL A 486 -10.69 13.21 -3.50
CA VAL A 486 -10.47 12.19 -2.46
C VAL A 486 -10.00 12.86 -1.15
N PRO A 487 -10.61 12.57 0.00
CA PRO A 487 -10.16 13.04 1.31
C PRO A 487 -8.70 12.64 1.60
N THR A 488 -8.00 13.43 2.42
CA THR A 488 -6.59 13.16 2.76
C THR A 488 -6.40 12.88 4.24
N GLY A 489 -5.50 11.94 4.52
CA GLY A 489 -5.12 11.53 5.86
C GLY A 489 -3.62 11.68 6.13
N LEU A 490 -3.25 11.88 7.40
CA LEU A 490 -1.85 12.02 7.80
C LEU A 490 -1.53 11.29 9.11
N TYR A 491 -0.36 10.67 9.20
CA TYR A 491 0.17 10.19 10.46
C TYR A 491 0.82 11.30 11.30
N ILE A 492 0.49 11.34 12.59
CA ILE A 492 0.97 12.30 13.58
C ILE A 492 2.02 11.65 14.47
N GLN A 493 3.22 12.25 14.52
CA GLN A 493 4.34 11.72 15.27
C GLN A 493 4.11 11.89 16.78
N SER A 494 4.04 10.78 17.52
CA SER A 494 3.88 10.77 18.99
C SER A 494 4.92 9.91 19.72
N ILE A 495 5.85 9.32 18.97
CA ILE A 495 6.93 8.46 19.46
C ILE A 495 8.29 8.87 18.88
N GLY A 496 9.39 8.39 19.45
CA GLY A 496 10.74 8.55 18.95
C GLY A 496 11.50 7.23 18.87
N ARG A 497 12.54 7.17 18.03
CA ARG A 497 13.51 6.07 17.99
C ARG A 497 14.71 6.39 18.87
N VAL A 498 15.31 5.37 19.47
CA VAL A 498 16.54 5.51 20.27
C VAL A 498 17.64 4.52 19.90
N ASP A 499 18.89 4.96 20.03
CA ASP A 499 20.07 4.11 19.91
C ASP A 499 20.24 3.20 21.14
N ALA A 500 21.26 2.33 21.12
CA ALA A 500 21.59 1.43 22.23
C ALA A 500 21.94 2.15 23.56
N ASN A 501 22.16 3.47 23.52
CA ASN A 501 22.46 4.29 24.70
C ASN A 501 21.24 5.10 25.16
N GLY A 502 20.10 5.00 24.48
CA GLY A 502 18.89 5.76 24.77
C GLY A 502 18.87 7.18 24.19
N ASN A 503 19.77 7.52 23.27
CA ASN A 503 19.73 8.82 22.57
C ASN A 503 18.79 8.74 21.36
N PRO A 504 18.12 9.84 20.96
CA PRO A 504 17.36 9.89 19.72
C PRO A 504 18.15 9.38 18.51
N ALA A 505 17.50 8.60 17.65
CA ALA A 505 18.11 8.00 16.47
C ALA A 505 17.17 8.10 15.26
N GLY A 506 17.34 9.15 14.47
CA GLY A 506 16.56 9.44 13.26
C GLY A 506 15.44 10.44 13.53
N PHE A 507 14.60 10.17 14.51
CA PHE A 507 13.56 11.08 14.98
C PHE A 507 13.30 10.90 16.48
N ARG A 508 12.96 12.00 17.15
CA ARG A 508 12.74 12.03 18.61
C ARG A 508 11.26 11.94 18.96
N ARG A 509 10.97 11.66 20.23
CA ARG A 509 9.59 11.77 20.74
C ARG A 509 9.16 13.24 20.75
N THR A 510 7.94 13.48 20.30
CA THR A 510 7.32 14.80 20.35
C THR A 510 6.80 15.14 21.74
N ASN A 511 6.64 16.43 21.99
CA ASN A 511 5.95 16.97 23.16
C ASN A 511 4.55 17.51 22.77
N PRO A 512 3.69 17.88 23.75
CA PRO A 512 2.33 18.34 23.44
C PRO A 512 2.22 19.53 22.47
N ALA A 513 3.16 20.47 22.48
CA ALA A 513 3.13 21.64 21.59
C ALA A 513 3.49 21.26 20.15
N GLU A 514 4.35 20.26 19.97
CA GLU A 514 4.76 19.74 18.67
C GLU A 514 3.66 18.92 18.01
N VAL A 515 2.99 18.05 18.79
CA VAL A 515 1.79 17.33 18.33
C VAL A 515 0.70 18.31 17.92
N ARG A 516 0.46 19.35 18.73
CA ARG A 516 -0.51 20.41 18.40
C ARG A 516 -0.17 21.14 17.10
N TYR A 517 1.11 21.49 16.91
CA TYR A 517 1.56 22.13 15.69
C TYR A 517 1.34 21.25 14.45
N GLU A 518 1.77 19.98 14.51
CA GLU A 518 1.65 19.06 13.37
C GLU A 518 0.19 18.84 12.98
N VAL A 519 -0.69 18.63 13.97
CA VAL A 519 -2.15 18.53 13.75
C VAL A 519 -2.69 19.79 13.10
N ASN A 520 -2.41 20.98 13.65
CA ASN A 520 -2.93 22.23 13.09
C ASN A 520 -2.36 22.56 11.71
N ALA A 521 -1.11 22.18 11.43
CA ALA A 521 -0.55 22.26 10.09
C ALA A 521 -1.32 21.34 9.13
N ALA A 522 -1.56 20.08 9.50
CA ALA A 522 -2.37 19.16 8.69
C ALA A 522 -3.78 19.72 8.43
N LEU A 523 -4.47 20.23 9.45
CA LEU A 523 -5.78 20.87 9.27
C LEU A 523 -5.72 22.05 8.30
N ALA A 524 -4.67 22.89 8.34
CA ALA A 524 -4.51 23.99 7.40
C ALA A 524 -4.32 23.51 5.96
N TYR A 525 -3.71 22.34 5.76
CA TYR A 525 -3.60 21.71 4.45
C TYR A 525 -4.85 20.92 4.04
N GLY A 526 -5.90 20.90 4.86
CA GLY A 526 -7.19 20.30 4.53
C GLY A 526 -7.29 18.80 4.81
N TYR A 527 -6.39 18.24 5.63
CA TYR A 527 -6.47 16.85 6.05
C TYR A 527 -7.69 16.62 6.94
N THR A 528 -8.43 15.55 6.65
CA THR A 528 -9.67 15.17 7.32
C THR A 528 -9.58 13.86 8.09
N GLN A 529 -8.43 13.17 8.00
CA GLN A 529 -8.06 12.08 8.88
C GLN A 529 -6.68 12.30 9.52
N LEU A 530 -6.56 11.98 10.81
CA LEU A 530 -5.31 12.04 11.57
C LEU A 530 -5.04 10.71 12.28
N SER A 531 -3.88 10.10 12.07
CA SER A 531 -3.52 8.80 12.67
C SER A 531 -2.32 8.90 13.60
N TYR A 532 -2.43 8.55 14.87
CA TYR A 532 -1.29 8.65 15.79
C TYR A 532 -0.27 7.52 15.57
N PHE A 533 0.97 7.88 15.18
CA PHE A 533 2.13 7.00 15.14
C PHE A 533 3.03 7.22 16.37
N THR A 534 2.94 6.42 17.42
CA THR A 534 1.99 5.31 17.62
C THR A 534 1.08 5.55 18.83
N TRP A 535 -0.07 4.88 18.84
CA TRP A 535 -0.92 4.87 20.03
C TRP A 535 -0.29 4.06 21.17
N PHE A 536 0.06 2.80 20.90
CA PHE A 536 0.72 1.91 21.85
C PHE A 536 2.22 1.81 21.56
N THR A 537 3.07 1.79 22.58
CA THR A 537 4.53 1.64 22.39
C THR A 537 4.86 0.28 21.76
N PRO A 538 5.50 0.22 20.58
CA PRO A 538 5.90 -1.03 19.97
C PRO A 538 6.91 -1.79 20.84
N THR A 539 6.72 -3.10 20.96
CA THR A 539 7.65 -3.99 21.69
C THR A 539 8.07 -5.16 20.80
N GLY A 540 9.22 -5.78 21.09
CA GLY A 540 9.70 -6.94 20.33
C GLY A 540 10.19 -6.63 18.91
N ARG A 541 10.42 -5.35 18.59
CA ARG A 541 10.95 -4.88 17.31
C ARG A 541 12.48 -4.86 17.29
N PRO A 542 13.12 -4.92 16.10
CA PRO A 542 14.55 -4.65 15.97
C PRO A 542 14.91 -3.23 16.41
N GLU A 543 14.02 -2.27 16.15
CA GLU A 543 14.17 -0.89 16.60
C GLU A 543 13.78 -0.71 18.06
N THR A 544 14.50 0.17 18.76
CA THR A 544 14.13 0.58 20.12
C THR A 544 13.42 1.92 20.05
N PHE A 545 12.26 2.01 20.69
CA PHE A 545 11.44 3.23 20.73
C PHE A 545 11.41 3.84 22.14
N THR A 546 11.10 5.14 22.21
CA THR A 546 10.62 5.77 23.44
C THR A 546 9.21 5.31 23.76
N ASP A 547 8.67 5.73 24.91
CA ASP A 547 7.23 5.57 25.16
C ASP A 547 6.39 6.36 24.14
N ALA A 548 5.23 5.83 23.78
CA ALA A 548 4.25 6.43 22.89
C ALA A 548 3.17 7.20 23.69
N ILE A 549 1.90 7.18 23.25
CA ILE A 549 0.75 7.69 24.02
C ILE A 549 0.42 6.74 25.18
N ILE A 550 0.46 5.43 24.94
CA ILE A 550 0.34 4.37 25.94
C ILE A 550 1.68 3.61 26.04
N ALA A 551 2.19 3.46 27.25
CA ALA A 551 3.45 2.77 27.54
C ALA A 551 3.36 1.25 27.31
N PRO A 552 4.49 0.52 27.21
CA PRO A 552 4.50 -0.93 27.00
C PRO A 552 3.74 -1.76 28.04
N ASP A 553 3.56 -1.23 29.26
CA ASP A 553 2.81 -1.89 30.34
C ASP A 553 1.31 -1.59 30.32
N GLY A 554 0.83 -0.85 29.32
CA GLY A 554 -0.56 -0.44 29.13
C GLY A 554 -0.96 0.80 29.94
N THR A 555 -0.02 1.53 30.55
CA THR A 555 -0.35 2.76 31.28
C THR A 555 -0.32 4.01 30.39
N PRO A 556 -1.26 4.96 30.56
CA PRO A 556 -1.20 6.24 29.86
C PRO A 556 0.07 7.04 30.21
N THR A 557 0.69 7.67 29.21
CA THR A 557 1.86 8.52 29.40
C THR A 557 1.48 10.00 29.60
N ASP A 558 2.49 10.87 29.63
CA ASP A 558 2.32 12.33 29.66
C ASP A 558 1.67 12.91 28.39
N LEU A 559 1.63 12.17 27.28
CA LEU A 559 0.96 12.61 26.05
C LEU A 559 -0.53 12.31 26.01
N TYR A 560 -1.04 11.36 26.80
CA TYR A 560 -2.44 10.91 26.73
C TYR A 560 -3.45 12.03 26.94
N GLN A 561 -3.30 12.81 28.03
CA GLN A 561 -4.25 13.88 28.35
C GLN A 561 -4.20 15.02 27.30
N PRO A 562 -3.02 15.56 26.91
CA PRO A 562 -2.95 16.57 25.87
C PRO A 562 -3.48 16.12 24.50
N VAL A 563 -3.25 14.86 24.12
CA VAL A 563 -3.81 14.28 22.89
C VAL A 563 -5.33 14.20 22.97
N SER A 564 -5.88 13.73 24.10
CA SER A 564 -7.33 13.64 24.29
C SER A 564 -8.02 15.02 24.20
N GLU A 565 -7.40 16.05 24.77
CA GLU A 565 -7.88 17.43 24.68
C GLU A 565 -7.81 17.97 23.24
N LEU A 566 -6.72 17.69 22.52
CA LEU A 566 -6.56 18.09 21.14
C LEU A 566 -7.56 17.39 20.20
N ASN A 567 -7.81 16.08 20.41
CA ASN A 567 -8.80 15.33 19.64
C ASN A 567 -10.21 15.90 19.82
N ALA A 568 -10.58 16.29 21.05
CA ALA A 568 -11.86 16.96 21.30
C ALA A 568 -11.96 18.31 20.56
N GLU A 569 -10.87 19.07 20.46
CA GLU A 569 -10.82 20.31 19.68
C GLU A 569 -11.00 20.04 18.19
N VAL A 570 -10.33 19.03 17.64
CA VAL A 570 -10.44 18.62 16.23
C VAL A 570 -11.87 18.18 15.91
N HIS A 571 -12.46 17.32 16.74
CA HIS A 571 -13.85 16.87 16.59
C HIS A 571 -14.86 18.00 16.66
N ALA A 572 -14.63 19.02 17.49
CA ALA A 572 -15.48 20.21 17.51
C ALA A 572 -15.42 21.02 16.21
N LEU A 573 -14.26 21.04 15.53
CA LEU A 573 -14.08 21.71 14.23
C LEU A 573 -14.52 20.83 13.05
N GLY A 574 -14.49 19.50 13.21
CA GLY A 574 -14.75 18.48 12.20
C GLY A 574 -15.96 18.75 11.30
N PRO A 575 -17.17 19.00 11.85
CA PRO A 575 -18.36 19.26 11.02
C PRO A 575 -18.22 20.43 10.04
N THR A 576 -17.39 21.43 10.37
CA THR A 576 -17.08 22.50 9.42
C THR A 576 -15.99 22.04 8.45
N LEU A 577 -14.87 21.52 8.97
CA LEU A 577 -13.69 21.13 8.18
C LEU A 577 -14.01 20.10 7.09
N MET A 578 -14.90 19.13 7.34
CA MET A 578 -15.29 18.11 6.36
C MET A 578 -15.93 18.68 5.09
N SER A 579 -16.44 19.92 5.13
CA SER A 579 -17.00 20.60 3.96
C SER A 579 -15.99 21.47 3.21
N LEU A 580 -14.77 21.64 3.74
CA LEU A 580 -13.85 22.68 3.31
C LEU A 580 -12.69 22.15 2.46
N ASP A 581 -12.57 22.67 1.24
CA ASP A 581 -11.42 22.45 0.38
C ASP A 581 -10.33 23.49 0.67
N ALA A 582 -9.12 23.04 1.04
CA ALA A 582 -7.95 23.91 1.24
C ALA A 582 -7.38 24.39 -0.11
N ALA A 583 -8.10 25.31 -0.76
CA ALA A 583 -7.88 25.73 -2.14
C ALA A 583 -6.58 26.54 -2.39
N GLU A 584 -6.09 27.28 -1.40
CA GLU A 584 -4.79 27.97 -1.45
C GLU A 584 -4.13 27.87 -0.07
N VAL A 585 -2.85 27.50 -0.01
CA VAL A 585 -2.04 27.50 1.22
C VAL A 585 -0.78 28.33 0.99
N TYR A 586 -0.46 29.21 1.94
CA TYR A 586 0.72 30.07 1.87
C TYR A 586 1.43 30.13 3.22
N LEU A 587 2.73 30.42 3.15
CA LEU A 587 3.53 30.68 4.33
C LEU A 587 3.95 32.16 4.40
N HIS A 588 3.96 32.70 5.61
CA HIS A 588 4.40 34.06 5.89
C HIS A 588 5.29 34.04 7.14
N GLY A 589 6.49 34.60 7.02
CA GLY A 589 7.46 34.55 8.11
C GLY A 589 8.90 34.80 7.61
N PRO A 590 9.88 34.63 8.50
CA PRO A 590 11.30 34.88 8.19
C PRO A 590 11.91 33.88 7.21
N ASP A 591 11.36 32.67 7.14
CA ASP A 591 11.75 31.61 6.20
C ASP A 591 10.49 31.05 5.52
N GLN A 592 10.63 30.66 4.27
CA GLN A 592 9.55 30.12 3.45
C GLN A 592 9.67 28.61 3.24
N PHE A 593 10.82 27.99 3.56
CA PHE A 593 11.02 26.53 3.49
C PHE A 593 10.61 25.88 2.15
N GLY A 594 10.73 26.62 1.03
CA GLY A 594 10.30 26.15 -0.30
C GLY A 594 8.80 26.34 -0.60
N GLN A 595 8.00 26.77 0.38
CA GLN A 595 6.57 27.01 0.23
C GLN A 595 6.27 28.36 -0.45
N PRO A 596 5.11 28.51 -1.11
CA PRO A 596 4.73 29.76 -1.75
C PRO A 596 4.44 30.86 -0.72
N SER A 597 5.02 32.04 -0.95
CA SER A 597 4.72 33.25 -0.17
C SER A 597 3.35 33.84 -0.54
N ILE A 598 2.72 34.55 0.39
CA ILE A 598 1.42 35.22 0.16
C ILE A 598 1.46 36.15 -1.09
N PRO A 599 0.68 35.85 -2.14
CA PRO A 599 0.71 36.62 -3.37
C PRO A 599 0.04 37.97 -3.22
N ASP A 600 0.35 38.86 -4.17
CA ASP A 600 -0.10 40.24 -4.05
C ASP A 600 -1.63 40.40 -4.10
N GLY A 601 -2.34 39.44 -4.70
CA GLY A 601 -3.79 39.41 -4.82
C GLY A 601 -4.53 38.92 -3.57
N PHE A 602 -3.85 38.18 -2.68
CA PHE A 602 -4.49 37.39 -1.62
C PHE A 602 -5.33 38.24 -0.66
N ILE A 603 -6.39 37.63 -0.13
CA ILE A 603 -7.40 38.31 0.69
C ILE A 603 -6.86 38.74 2.06
N ALA A 604 -5.93 37.99 2.62
CA ALA A 604 -5.33 38.23 3.93
C ALA A 604 -3.92 38.81 3.83
N ARG A 605 -3.55 39.65 4.80
CA ARG A 605 -2.21 40.20 5.00
C ARG A 605 -1.90 40.22 6.49
N PHE A 606 -0.64 39.99 6.80
CA PHE A 606 -0.10 39.86 8.16
C PHE A 606 0.96 40.95 8.42
N ALA A 607 1.33 41.15 9.67
CA ALA A 607 2.44 42.03 10.02
C ALA A 607 3.79 41.38 9.61
N ASP A 608 4.80 42.21 9.34
CA ASP A 608 6.10 41.73 8.84
C ASP A 608 6.81 40.75 9.80
N ASP A 609 6.47 40.79 11.09
CA ASP A 609 7.01 39.96 12.16
C ASP A 609 6.15 38.74 12.54
N ASP A 610 4.97 38.57 11.93
CA ASP A 610 4.14 37.37 12.10
C ASP A 610 4.81 36.15 11.41
N ASN A 611 4.71 34.97 12.01
CA ASN A 611 5.13 33.69 11.41
C ASN A 611 3.96 32.70 11.39
N VAL A 612 3.28 32.56 10.24
CA VAL A 612 2.03 31.82 10.10
C VAL A 612 1.94 30.99 8.82
N ILE A 613 1.27 29.85 8.92
CA ILE A 613 0.64 29.17 7.77
C ILE A 613 -0.75 29.78 7.63
N VAL A 614 -1.14 30.14 6.41
CA VAL A 614 -2.48 30.62 6.10
C VAL A 614 -3.08 29.87 4.93
N SER A 615 -4.30 29.38 5.13
CA SER A 615 -5.04 28.66 4.10
C SER A 615 -6.34 29.38 3.78
N ARG A 616 -6.65 29.55 2.50
CA ARG A 616 -8.01 29.88 2.05
C ARG A 616 -8.74 28.57 1.80
N MET A 617 -9.74 28.35 2.61
CA MET A 617 -10.62 27.20 2.53
C MET A 617 -11.96 27.59 1.91
N VAL A 618 -12.56 26.69 1.14
CA VAL A 618 -13.84 26.92 0.46
C VAL A 618 -14.78 25.78 0.77
N ASP A 619 -15.95 26.11 1.31
CA ASP A 619 -17.04 25.16 1.49
C ASP A 619 -17.53 24.68 0.13
N SER A 620 -17.41 23.38 -0.12
CA SER A 620 -17.70 22.73 -1.41
C SER A 620 -19.20 22.76 -1.75
N GLU A 621 -20.08 22.86 -0.75
CA GLU A 621 -21.53 22.92 -0.93
C GLU A 621 -22.05 24.35 -1.13
N THR A 622 -21.61 25.28 -0.28
CA THR A 622 -22.16 26.64 -0.19
C THR A 622 -21.31 27.68 -0.90
N GLY A 623 -20.02 27.38 -1.12
CA GLY A 623 -19.01 28.32 -1.62
C GLY A 623 -18.65 29.43 -0.64
N ARG A 624 -19.05 29.32 0.64
CA ARG A 624 -18.57 30.20 1.71
C ARG A 624 -17.07 30.00 1.90
N GLN A 625 -16.36 31.08 2.21
CA GLN A 625 -14.91 31.05 2.31
C GLN A 625 -14.45 31.18 3.76
N TYR A 626 -13.36 30.52 4.08
CA TYR A 626 -12.77 30.47 5.40
C TYR A 626 -11.27 30.75 5.31
N LEU A 627 -10.69 31.18 6.42
CA LEU A 627 -9.25 31.26 6.61
C LEU A 627 -8.87 30.39 7.80
N MET A 628 -7.95 29.44 7.58
CA MET A 628 -7.24 28.80 8.69
C MET A 628 -5.91 29.52 8.86
N VAL A 629 -5.62 29.96 10.09
CA VAL A 629 -4.37 30.64 10.44
C VAL A 629 -3.70 29.86 11.55
N VAL A 630 -2.49 29.35 11.29
CA VAL A 630 -1.71 28.55 12.23
C VAL A 630 -0.47 29.33 12.65
N ASN A 631 -0.18 29.33 13.94
CA ASN A 631 1.11 29.77 14.46
C ASN A 631 2.19 28.78 13.98
N ASN A 632 3.05 29.23 13.06
CA ASN A 632 4.12 28.42 12.48
C ASN A 632 5.37 28.33 13.38
N ASP A 633 5.20 28.49 14.70
CA ASP A 633 6.21 28.33 15.74
C ASP A 633 5.61 27.51 16.90
N PHE A 634 6.13 26.30 17.10
CA PHE A 634 5.72 25.39 18.17
C PHE A 634 6.46 25.63 19.50
N THR A 635 7.30 26.65 19.59
CA THR A 635 8.06 27.00 20.79
C THR A 635 7.54 28.26 21.49
N SER A 636 6.87 29.16 20.76
CA SER A 636 6.50 30.49 21.26
C SER A 636 5.08 30.89 20.87
N GLU A 637 4.39 31.58 21.79
CA GLU A 637 3.11 32.24 21.49
C GLU A 637 3.30 33.45 20.55
N GLN A 638 2.28 33.75 19.74
CA GLN A 638 2.27 34.88 18.80
C GLN A 638 0.98 35.70 18.92
N GLN A 639 1.12 37.03 18.80
CA GLN A 639 0.00 37.95 18.63
C GLN A 639 -0.09 38.38 17.16
N VAL A 640 -0.88 37.65 16.38
CA VAL A 640 -0.96 37.83 14.93
C VAL A 640 -1.87 39.01 14.58
N GLU A 641 -1.40 39.90 13.71
CA GLU A 641 -2.16 41.07 13.22
C GLU A 641 -2.70 40.85 11.80
N LEU A 642 -3.91 40.30 11.71
CA LEU A 642 -4.58 40.03 10.44
C LEU A 642 -5.27 41.28 9.87
N ARG A 643 -5.05 41.57 8.58
CA ARG A 643 -5.77 42.57 7.79
C ARG A 643 -6.38 41.94 6.56
N LEU A 644 -7.66 42.19 6.34
CA LEU A 644 -8.39 41.69 5.17
C LEU A 644 -8.61 42.79 4.12
N ARG A 645 -8.54 42.39 2.86
CA ARG A 645 -8.93 43.22 1.72
C ARG A 645 -10.45 43.45 1.69
N GLY A 646 -10.89 44.37 0.83
CA GLY A 646 -12.32 44.62 0.61
C GLY A 646 -13.03 45.38 1.74
N GLY A 647 -12.31 45.80 2.79
CA GLY A 647 -12.89 46.56 3.90
C GLY A 647 -13.74 45.72 4.86
N VAL A 648 -13.50 44.40 4.90
CA VAL A 648 -14.10 43.47 5.87
C VAL A 648 -13.81 43.94 7.30
N ARG A 649 -14.84 43.97 8.17
CA ARG A 649 -14.74 44.47 9.55
C ARG A 649 -15.22 43.50 10.61
N ASP A 650 -15.83 42.40 10.18
CA ASP A 650 -16.40 41.37 11.01
C ASP A 650 -16.12 40.01 10.35
N LEU A 651 -15.82 39.04 11.20
CA LEU A 651 -15.53 37.64 10.91
C LEU A 651 -16.26 36.79 11.94
N GLU A 652 -16.32 35.48 11.70
CA GLU A 652 -16.72 34.52 12.72
C GLU A 652 -15.55 33.59 13.02
N VAL A 653 -15.22 33.40 14.29
CA VAL A 653 -14.31 32.36 14.76
C VAL A 653 -15.14 31.09 14.95
N ILE A 654 -14.72 29.99 14.34
CA ILE A 654 -15.31 28.68 14.66
C ILE A 654 -14.66 28.18 15.95
N SER A 655 -15.49 27.92 16.94
CA SER A 655 -15.09 27.51 18.29
C SER A 655 -14.57 26.08 18.27
N ARG A 656 -13.34 25.88 18.74
CA ARG A 656 -12.76 24.56 19.02
C ARG A 656 -13.33 23.87 20.25
N GLU A 657 -14.21 24.53 21.02
CA GLU A 657 -14.82 23.90 22.19
C GLU A 657 -16.10 23.13 21.82
N ASP A 658 -16.82 23.59 20.80
CA ASP A 658 -18.16 23.10 20.47
C ASP A 658 -18.60 23.30 19.01
N GLY A 659 -17.71 23.77 18.13
CA GLY A 659 -18.02 24.05 16.71
C GLY A 659 -18.87 25.29 16.46
N SER A 660 -19.28 26.03 17.50
CA SER A 660 -20.13 27.20 17.36
C SER A 660 -19.39 28.40 16.76
N SER A 661 -20.11 29.26 16.02
CA SER A 661 -19.52 30.49 15.47
C SER A 661 -19.61 31.66 16.46
N GLN A 662 -18.51 32.39 16.63
CA GLN A 662 -18.42 33.56 17.50
C GLN A 662 -17.95 34.80 16.73
N PRO A 663 -18.59 35.96 16.88
CA PRO A 663 -18.23 37.15 16.11
C PRO A 663 -16.88 37.74 16.57
N LEU A 664 -16.01 38.03 15.59
CA LEU A 664 -14.74 38.72 15.76
C LEU A 664 -14.75 40.04 15.00
N PHE A 665 -14.48 41.16 15.68
CA PHE A 665 -14.56 42.50 15.10
C PHE A 665 -13.20 43.17 14.96
N ALA A 666 -12.97 43.78 13.81
CA ALA A 666 -11.74 44.53 13.54
C ALA A 666 -11.65 45.80 14.40
N ARG A 667 -10.47 46.06 14.95
CA ARG A 667 -10.10 47.33 15.61
C ARG A 667 -9.09 48.07 14.72
N ASN A 668 -9.44 49.29 14.29
CA ASN A 668 -8.63 50.07 13.34
C ASN A 668 -8.32 49.33 12.02
N GLY A 669 -9.25 48.49 11.56
CA GLY A 669 -9.10 47.71 10.33
C GLY A 669 -8.20 46.48 10.47
N ARG A 670 -8.00 45.99 11.70
CA ARG A 670 -7.16 44.84 12.00
C ARG A 670 -7.85 43.90 12.98
N PHE A 671 -7.62 42.61 12.82
CA PHE A 671 -8.02 41.57 13.75
C PHE A 671 -6.76 41.14 14.52
N ALA A 672 -6.89 41.03 15.85
CA ALA A 672 -5.82 40.54 16.70
C ALA A 672 -6.16 39.09 17.06
N LEU A 673 -5.23 38.17 16.81
CA LEU A 673 -5.37 36.75 17.11
C LEU A 673 -4.26 36.39 18.10
N ASP A 674 -4.64 35.93 19.29
CA ASP A 674 -3.69 35.42 20.28
C ASP A 674 -3.58 33.90 20.07
N LEU A 675 -2.45 33.44 19.52
CA LEU A 675 -2.21 32.03 19.22
C LEU A 675 -1.08 31.49 20.10
N ALA A 676 -1.36 30.43 20.86
CA ALA A 676 -0.32 29.70 21.58
C ALA A 676 0.66 29.01 20.61
N ALA A 677 1.76 28.47 21.13
CA ALA A 677 2.74 27.75 20.34
C ALA A 677 2.09 26.60 19.54
N GLY A 678 2.25 26.60 18.22
CA GLY A 678 1.65 25.63 17.31
C GLY A 678 0.12 25.70 17.16
N ASP A 679 -0.53 26.70 17.77
CA ASP A 679 -1.99 26.80 17.83
C ASP A 679 -2.59 27.43 16.56
N ALA A 680 -3.89 27.23 16.34
CA ALA A 680 -4.57 27.74 15.16
C ALA A 680 -5.95 28.34 15.43
N VAL A 681 -6.47 29.05 14.43
CA VAL A 681 -7.84 29.56 14.42
C VAL A 681 -8.47 29.39 13.04
N LEU A 682 -9.71 28.89 13.01
CA LEU A 682 -10.55 28.83 11.82
C LEU A 682 -11.52 30.03 11.81
N LEU A 683 -11.46 30.82 10.74
CA LEU A 683 -12.19 32.07 10.58
C LEU A 683 -13.13 31.98 9.38
N ALA A 684 -14.43 32.04 9.60
CA ALA A 684 -15.38 32.18 8.51
C ALA A 684 -15.42 33.63 8.01
N LEU A 685 -15.28 33.79 6.69
CA LEU A 685 -15.43 35.08 6.01
C LEU A 685 -16.93 35.42 5.82
N PRO A 686 -17.27 36.69 5.58
CA PRO A 686 -18.65 37.08 5.32
C PRO A 686 -19.28 36.29 4.16
N ASP A 687 -20.53 35.87 4.32
CA ASP A 687 -21.26 35.01 3.37
C ASP A 687 -21.41 35.62 1.98
N ASP A 688 -21.28 36.94 1.83
CA ASP A 688 -21.36 37.65 0.56
C ASP A 688 -20.00 37.93 -0.08
N LEU A 689 -18.90 37.65 0.63
CA LEU A 689 -17.55 37.82 0.12
C LEU A 689 -17.20 36.67 -0.83
N ARG A 690 -16.83 37.01 -2.06
CA ARG A 690 -16.34 36.05 -3.05
C ARG A 690 -14.98 36.49 -3.55
N TYR A 691 -13.92 36.04 -2.90
CA TYR A 691 -12.59 36.11 -3.49
C TYR A 691 -12.48 35.00 -4.54
N VAL A 692 -12.05 35.37 -5.74
CA VAL A 692 -11.79 34.46 -6.85
C VAL A 692 -10.34 34.66 -7.23
N ALA A 693 -9.51 33.65 -7.01
CA ALA A 693 -8.16 33.64 -7.53
C ALA A 693 -8.22 33.75 -9.06
N PRO A 694 -7.29 34.49 -9.71
CA PRO A 694 -7.21 34.50 -11.16
C PRO A 694 -6.93 33.06 -11.64
N GLY A 695 -7.89 32.45 -12.34
CA GLY A 695 -7.73 31.11 -12.89
C GLY A 695 -6.66 31.07 -13.98
N PRO A 696 -6.06 29.89 -14.23
CA PRO A 696 -5.11 29.73 -15.33
C PRO A 696 -5.77 30.10 -16.67
N ALA A 697 -4.97 30.59 -17.60
CA ALA A 697 -5.44 30.80 -18.97
C ALA A 697 -5.92 29.45 -19.54
N VAL A 698 -6.99 29.45 -20.34
CA VAL A 698 -7.44 28.21 -21.02
C VAL A 698 -6.29 27.76 -21.93
N PRO A 699 -5.72 26.56 -21.73
CA PRO A 699 -4.63 26.07 -22.55
C PRO A 699 -5.11 25.84 -23.98
N LEU A 700 -4.17 25.87 -24.94
CA LEU A 700 -4.47 25.59 -26.34
C LEU A 700 -4.85 24.10 -26.52
N ASN A 701 -4.05 23.21 -25.94
CA ASN A 701 -4.42 21.81 -25.72
C ASN A 701 -5.46 21.79 -24.58
N LEU A 702 -6.69 21.44 -24.91
CA LEU A 702 -7.81 21.40 -23.97
C LEU A 702 -7.71 20.22 -22.99
N ALA A 703 -6.89 19.22 -23.32
CA ALA A 703 -6.60 18.08 -22.46
C ALA A 703 -5.42 18.31 -21.53
N ALA A 704 -4.68 19.43 -21.60
CA ALA A 704 -3.51 19.64 -20.74
C ALA A 704 -3.88 19.52 -19.26
N ASN A 705 -3.23 18.59 -18.56
CA ASN A 705 -3.50 18.17 -17.18
C ASN A 705 -4.96 17.76 -16.96
N ALA A 706 -5.54 17.04 -17.92
CA ALA A 706 -6.84 16.41 -17.74
C ALA A 706 -6.66 15.11 -16.97
N ASP A 707 -7.64 14.77 -16.13
CA ASP A 707 -7.59 13.54 -15.33
C ASP A 707 -7.82 12.35 -16.28
N VAL A 708 -7.01 11.30 -16.14
CA VAL A 708 -6.95 10.19 -17.11
C VAL A 708 -7.19 8.86 -16.41
N THR A 709 -8.24 8.16 -16.84
CA THR A 709 -8.54 6.81 -16.36
C THR A 709 -8.22 5.76 -17.42
N ALA A 710 -7.58 4.66 -17.01
CA ALA A 710 -7.33 3.47 -17.80
C ALA A 710 -7.62 2.20 -16.98
N ALA A 711 -7.72 1.04 -17.64
CA ALA A 711 -7.96 -0.23 -16.96
C ALA A 711 -6.74 -0.75 -16.18
N SER A 712 -5.54 -0.36 -16.60
CA SER A 712 -4.28 -0.73 -15.96
C SER A 712 -3.20 0.31 -16.30
N SER A 713 -2.19 0.42 -15.45
CA SER A 713 -1.04 1.32 -15.64
C SER A 713 0.21 0.73 -15.01
N GLU A 714 1.37 0.97 -15.62
CA GLU A 714 2.67 0.50 -15.11
C GLU A 714 3.05 1.14 -13.78
N GLY A 715 2.79 2.45 -13.58
CA GLY A 715 3.03 3.13 -12.31
C GLY A 715 4.50 3.23 -11.92
N ALA A 716 5.41 3.30 -12.88
CA ALA A 716 6.86 3.39 -12.60
C ALA A 716 7.63 3.94 -13.80
N ASN A 717 8.84 4.44 -13.56
CA ASN A 717 9.82 4.78 -14.61
C ASN A 717 9.29 5.75 -15.69
N GLY A 718 8.46 6.70 -15.28
CA GLY A 718 7.84 7.69 -16.17
C GLY A 718 6.60 7.18 -16.91
N TRP A 719 6.12 5.96 -16.61
CA TRP A 719 4.88 5.41 -17.16
C TRP A 719 3.71 5.60 -16.17
N TYR A 720 2.93 6.65 -16.35
CA TYR A 720 1.78 7.01 -15.51
C TYR A 720 0.65 7.57 -16.38
N MET A 721 -0.61 7.47 -15.94
CA MET A 721 -1.76 7.93 -16.72
C MET A 721 -1.74 9.45 -16.96
N ASP A 722 -1.33 10.25 -15.96
CA ASP A 722 -1.22 11.71 -16.06
C ASP A 722 -0.28 12.17 -17.19
N LYS A 723 0.75 11.38 -17.51
CA LYS A 723 1.70 11.66 -18.60
C LYS A 723 1.08 11.66 -19.99
N LEU A 724 -0.14 11.13 -20.15
CA LEU A 724 -0.88 11.27 -21.40
C LEU A 724 -1.34 12.71 -21.67
N THR A 725 -1.20 13.63 -20.71
CA THR A 725 -1.68 15.01 -20.85
C THR A 725 -0.74 16.06 -20.27
N ASP A 726 0.51 15.71 -20.00
CA ASP A 726 1.49 16.60 -19.36
C ASP A 726 2.13 17.58 -20.37
N GLY A 727 1.88 17.39 -21.66
CA GLY A 727 2.40 18.20 -22.76
C GLY A 727 3.77 17.73 -23.29
N GLU A 728 4.34 16.67 -22.74
CA GLU A 728 5.57 16.01 -23.21
C GLU A 728 5.22 15.02 -24.33
N ARG A 729 5.11 15.55 -25.55
CA ARG A 729 4.76 14.81 -26.78
C ARG A 729 5.62 13.59 -27.10
N PHE A 730 6.84 13.55 -26.58
CA PHE A 730 7.81 12.50 -26.87
C PHE A 730 8.45 12.03 -25.58
N SER A 731 8.60 10.72 -25.44
CA SER A 731 9.08 10.12 -24.21
C SER A 731 10.44 10.67 -23.76
N THR A 732 10.48 11.10 -22.51
CA THR A 732 11.66 11.49 -21.74
C THR A 732 11.85 10.51 -20.57
N PRO A 733 13.01 10.51 -19.88
CA PRO A 733 13.20 9.67 -18.71
C PRO A 733 12.16 9.89 -17.59
N SER A 734 11.65 11.11 -17.42
CA SER A 734 10.67 11.47 -16.38
C SER A 734 9.22 11.45 -16.87
N SER A 735 8.99 11.37 -18.18
CA SER A 735 7.66 11.26 -18.79
C SER A 735 7.76 10.39 -20.04
N GLN A 736 7.56 9.08 -19.88
CA GLN A 736 7.52 8.15 -21.00
C GLN A 736 6.15 8.16 -21.67
N GLY A 737 5.11 8.52 -20.93
CA GLY A 737 3.70 8.41 -21.31
C GLY A 737 2.98 7.42 -20.42
N TRP A 738 2.06 6.66 -20.99
CA TRP A 738 1.34 5.58 -20.30
C TRP A 738 1.55 4.23 -21.00
N ARG A 739 1.61 3.17 -20.17
CA ARG A 739 1.67 1.77 -20.62
C ARG A 739 0.65 0.92 -19.86
N ALA A 740 -0.16 0.17 -20.60
CA ALA A 740 -1.00 -0.88 -20.03
C ALA A 740 -0.16 -2.07 -19.55
N THR A 741 -0.38 -2.53 -18.33
CA THR A 741 0.20 -3.78 -17.79
C THR A 741 -0.67 -5.00 -18.06
N GLU A 742 -1.96 -4.79 -18.28
CA GLU A 742 -2.94 -5.84 -18.58
C GLU A 742 -3.75 -5.49 -19.81
N ILE A 743 -3.80 -6.42 -20.77
CA ILE A 743 -4.62 -6.34 -21.97
C ILE A 743 -5.38 -7.66 -22.12
N VAL A 744 -6.71 -7.58 -22.11
CA VAL A 744 -7.58 -8.74 -22.30
C VAL A 744 -7.77 -8.98 -23.79
N GLU A 745 -7.27 -10.12 -24.29
CA GLU A 745 -7.37 -10.47 -25.71
C GLU A 745 -8.83 -10.48 -26.18
N GLY A 746 -9.13 -9.67 -27.21
CA GLY A 746 -10.46 -9.60 -27.82
C GLY A 746 -11.41 -8.57 -27.19
N GLU A 747 -11.01 -7.91 -26.10
CA GLU A 747 -11.73 -6.77 -25.51
C GLU A 747 -11.00 -5.46 -25.85
N PRO A 748 -11.71 -4.37 -26.19
CA PRO A 748 -11.09 -3.10 -26.49
C PRO A 748 -10.54 -2.42 -25.23
N SER A 749 -9.34 -1.86 -25.31
CA SER A 749 -8.78 -1.02 -24.25
C SER A 749 -9.34 0.40 -24.35
N THR A 750 -9.56 1.04 -23.20
CA THR A 750 -10.10 2.41 -23.15
C THR A 750 -9.25 3.34 -22.32
N LEU A 751 -9.01 4.54 -22.85
CA LEU A 751 -8.44 5.68 -22.15
C LEU A 751 -9.50 6.78 -22.10
N THR A 752 -9.85 7.26 -20.91
CA THR A 752 -10.84 8.34 -20.74
C THR A 752 -10.17 9.55 -20.12
N LEU A 753 -10.39 10.72 -20.72
CA LEU A 753 -9.91 12.01 -20.26
C LEU A 753 -11.11 12.85 -19.77
N ASP A 754 -11.04 13.37 -18.55
CA ASP A 754 -11.94 14.42 -18.05
C ASP A 754 -11.32 15.81 -18.29
N LEU A 755 -11.89 16.59 -19.22
CA LEU A 755 -11.43 17.96 -19.50
C LEU A 755 -11.83 18.97 -18.39
N ARG A 756 -12.30 18.49 -17.23
CA ARG A 756 -12.80 19.18 -16.02
C ARG A 756 -14.03 20.07 -16.22
N THR A 757 -14.35 20.41 -17.47
CA THR A 757 -15.52 21.20 -17.83
C THR A 757 -15.89 21.01 -19.30
N GLU A 758 -17.14 21.28 -19.63
CA GLU A 758 -17.64 21.12 -20.98
C GLU A 758 -16.95 22.08 -21.98
N ARG A 759 -16.15 21.51 -22.90
CA ARG A 759 -15.43 22.23 -23.96
C ARG A 759 -16.04 21.99 -25.33
N ARG A 760 -15.67 22.83 -26.30
CA ARG A 760 -15.87 22.56 -27.72
C ARG A 760 -14.55 22.17 -28.34
N PHE A 761 -14.53 21.07 -29.07
CA PHE A 761 -13.34 20.54 -29.74
C PHE A 761 -13.74 19.71 -30.96
N ASN A 762 -12.76 19.40 -31.81
CA ASN A 762 -12.97 18.72 -33.09
C ASN A 762 -11.74 17.99 -33.64
N ARG A 763 -10.66 17.92 -32.86
CA ARG A 763 -9.41 17.27 -33.22
C ARG A 763 -8.81 16.60 -31.98
N VAL A 764 -8.31 15.37 -32.16
CA VAL A 764 -7.54 14.61 -31.17
C VAL A 764 -6.26 14.13 -31.84
N ASP A 765 -5.12 14.45 -31.26
CA ASP A 765 -3.80 14.01 -31.73
C ASP A 765 -3.26 12.95 -30.77
N LEU A 766 -2.66 11.88 -31.29
CA LEU A 766 -2.16 10.74 -30.51
C LEU A 766 -0.66 10.57 -30.76
N TYR A 767 0.15 10.89 -29.77
CA TYR A 767 1.60 10.77 -29.85
C TYR A 767 2.05 9.40 -29.36
N ALA A 768 2.96 8.77 -30.10
CA ALA A 768 3.47 7.47 -29.71
C ALA A 768 4.52 7.59 -28.61
N ALA A 769 4.54 6.60 -27.72
CA ALA A 769 5.62 6.45 -26.76
C ALA A 769 6.88 5.85 -27.40
N GLY A 770 7.99 6.02 -26.70
CA GLY A 770 9.32 5.52 -27.04
C GLY A 770 10.22 6.60 -27.66
N GLY A 771 11.52 6.50 -27.40
CA GLY A 771 12.54 7.26 -28.12
C GLY A 771 12.94 6.58 -29.43
N VAL A 772 14.15 6.89 -29.92
CA VAL A 772 14.71 6.35 -31.18
C VAL A 772 14.75 4.80 -31.27
N PHE A 773 14.64 4.09 -30.16
CA PHE A 773 14.61 2.62 -30.11
C PHE A 773 13.21 2.00 -30.13
N GLY A 774 12.18 2.78 -29.83
CA GLY A 774 10.87 2.25 -29.45
C GLY A 774 9.69 3.06 -29.92
N TYR A 775 9.92 4.21 -30.57
CA TYR A 775 8.87 5.11 -31.01
C TYR A 775 7.86 4.39 -31.91
N GLY A 776 6.63 4.25 -31.42
CA GLY A 776 5.53 3.62 -32.15
C GLY A 776 5.42 2.09 -32.03
N LEU A 777 6.28 1.38 -31.27
CA LEU A 777 6.28 -0.10 -31.27
C LEU A 777 5.02 -0.74 -30.69
N ALA A 778 4.35 -0.08 -29.75
CA ALA A 778 3.13 -0.55 -29.07
C ALA A 778 1.94 0.39 -29.28
N PHE A 779 1.94 1.09 -30.41
CA PHE A 779 0.98 2.14 -30.72
C PHE A 779 -0.38 1.57 -31.15
N PRO A 780 -1.51 2.25 -30.85
CA PRO A 780 -2.81 1.91 -31.40
C PRO A 780 -2.79 1.78 -32.94
N GLU A 781 -3.30 0.68 -33.47
CA GLU A 781 -3.57 0.51 -34.92
C GLU A 781 -4.98 0.96 -35.28
N THR A 782 -5.84 1.08 -34.29
CA THR A 782 -7.19 1.61 -34.40
C THR A 782 -7.48 2.56 -33.25
N ALA A 783 -8.23 3.63 -33.53
CA ALA A 783 -8.78 4.49 -32.49
C ALA A 783 -10.21 4.90 -32.83
N THR A 784 -11.11 4.62 -31.91
CA THR A 784 -12.48 5.15 -31.92
C THR A 784 -12.59 6.24 -30.87
N ILE A 785 -12.91 7.46 -31.30
CA ILE A 785 -13.12 8.59 -30.40
C ILE A 785 -14.60 8.62 -29.99
N GLN A 786 -14.84 8.47 -28.69
CA GLN A 786 -16.12 8.66 -28.06
C GLN A 786 -16.10 9.91 -27.20
N VAL A 787 -17.26 10.53 -26.98
CA VAL A 787 -17.39 11.70 -26.12
C VAL A 787 -18.62 11.59 -25.23
N SER A 788 -18.55 12.20 -24.05
CA SER A 788 -19.67 12.31 -23.12
C SER A 788 -19.73 13.70 -22.46
N THR A 789 -20.94 14.09 -22.04
CA THR A 789 -21.15 15.27 -21.18
C THR A 789 -21.25 14.92 -19.70
N ASP A 790 -21.42 13.64 -19.37
CA ASP A 790 -21.73 13.16 -18.01
C ASP A 790 -20.89 11.94 -17.58
N GLY A 791 -19.92 11.50 -18.40
CA GLY A 791 -19.11 10.30 -18.14
C GLY A 791 -19.84 8.97 -18.30
N LEU A 792 -21.17 8.97 -18.45
CA LEU A 792 -22.02 7.77 -18.48
C LEU A 792 -22.53 7.45 -19.89
N ALA A 793 -23.07 8.45 -20.60
CA ALA A 793 -23.67 8.30 -21.91
C ALA A 793 -22.68 8.61 -23.04
N TRP A 794 -22.10 7.56 -23.62
CA TRP A 794 -21.07 7.67 -24.64
C TRP A 794 -21.62 7.66 -26.07
N ARG A 795 -21.03 8.49 -26.94
CA ARG A 795 -21.30 8.45 -28.38
C ARG A 795 -20.01 8.56 -29.20
N THR A 796 -19.91 7.74 -30.24
CA THR A 796 -18.81 7.80 -31.21
C THR A 796 -18.89 9.04 -32.09
N VAL A 797 -17.76 9.72 -32.29
CA VAL A 797 -17.64 10.91 -33.15
C VAL A 797 -16.64 10.73 -34.29
N ALA A 798 -15.68 9.83 -34.12
CA ALA A 798 -14.71 9.47 -35.14
C ALA A 798 -14.25 8.02 -34.94
N GLN A 799 -13.80 7.40 -36.02
CA GLN A 799 -13.08 6.13 -36.01
C GLN A 799 -12.00 6.20 -37.09
N ALA A 800 -10.78 5.83 -36.74
CA ALA A 800 -9.62 5.88 -37.61
C ALA A 800 -8.84 4.56 -37.54
N ALA A 801 -8.38 4.10 -38.70
CA ALA A 801 -7.25 3.17 -38.78
C ALA A 801 -5.97 4.00 -38.71
N LEU A 802 -5.03 3.56 -37.91
CA LEU A 802 -3.80 4.25 -37.58
C LEU A 802 -2.61 3.45 -38.07
N GLU A 803 -1.59 4.15 -38.55
CA GLU A 803 -0.27 3.59 -38.82
C GLU A 803 0.64 4.05 -37.69
N PRO A 804 1.43 3.17 -37.06
CA PRO A 804 2.39 3.56 -36.04
C PRO A 804 3.30 4.69 -36.54
N PRO A 805 3.35 5.86 -35.87
CA PRO A 805 4.18 6.96 -36.31
C PRO A 805 5.66 6.61 -36.16
N THR A 806 6.48 7.17 -37.04
CA THR A 806 7.94 7.08 -37.06
C THR A 806 8.50 8.46 -37.38
N ALA A 807 9.81 8.66 -37.41
CA ALA A 807 10.38 9.92 -37.94
C ALA A 807 9.90 10.25 -39.37
N SER A 808 9.47 9.24 -40.15
CA SER A 808 8.98 9.39 -41.52
C SER A 808 7.45 9.27 -41.68
N VAL A 809 6.74 8.82 -40.64
CA VAL A 809 5.28 8.66 -40.63
C VAL A 809 4.71 9.67 -39.63
N PRO A 810 3.88 10.62 -40.08
CA PRO A 810 3.42 11.72 -39.22
C PRO A 810 2.58 11.21 -38.06
N VAL A 811 2.62 11.94 -36.95
CA VAL A 811 1.74 11.72 -35.79
C VAL A 811 0.27 11.81 -36.23
N PRO A 812 -0.57 10.81 -35.88
CA PRO A 812 -1.97 10.83 -36.26
C PRO A 812 -2.75 12.00 -35.67
N SER A 813 -3.56 12.63 -36.53
CA SER A 813 -4.51 13.67 -36.14
C SER A 813 -5.92 13.29 -36.59
N ILE A 814 -6.78 12.99 -35.62
CA ILE A 814 -8.15 12.51 -35.83
C ILE A 814 -9.09 13.72 -35.75
N THR A 815 -9.60 14.14 -36.91
CA THR A 815 -10.52 15.29 -37.01
C THR A 815 -11.97 14.86 -37.25
N PHE A 816 -12.91 15.60 -36.68
CA PHE A 816 -14.35 15.34 -36.80
C PHE A 816 -15.16 16.62 -36.76
N ARG A 817 -16.49 16.52 -36.87
CA ARG A 817 -17.37 17.69 -36.72
C ARG A 817 -17.31 18.18 -35.28
N SER A 818 -17.10 19.49 -35.07
CA SER A 818 -17.07 20.08 -33.73
C SER A 818 -18.23 19.65 -32.85
N VAL A 819 -17.86 19.18 -31.66
CA VAL A 819 -18.77 18.72 -30.62
C VAL A 819 -18.65 19.60 -29.39
N ARG A 820 -19.57 19.38 -28.44
CA ARG A 820 -19.50 19.93 -27.10
C ARG A 820 -19.59 18.73 -26.14
N ALA A 821 -18.62 18.60 -25.25
CA ALA A 821 -18.47 17.49 -24.31
C ALA A 821 -17.46 17.86 -23.21
N GLN A 822 -17.51 17.16 -22.09
CA GLN A 822 -16.51 17.24 -21.01
C GLN A 822 -15.52 16.07 -21.10
N TYR A 823 -16.01 14.89 -21.45
CA TYR A 823 -15.20 13.69 -21.48
C TYR A 823 -14.84 13.28 -22.91
N VAL A 824 -13.61 12.81 -23.10
CA VAL A 824 -13.11 12.18 -24.33
C VAL A 824 -12.66 10.78 -23.99
N ARG A 825 -13.08 9.78 -24.77
CA ARG A 825 -12.59 8.41 -24.62
C ARG A 825 -11.98 7.93 -25.93
N VAL A 826 -10.75 7.44 -25.85
CA VAL A 826 -10.04 6.74 -26.92
C VAL A 826 -10.25 5.25 -26.69
N VAL A 827 -10.92 4.59 -27.63
CA VAL A 827 -11.14 3.13 -27.62
C VAL A 827 -10.21 2.50 -28.64
N VAL A 828 -9.41 1.53 -28.21
CA VAL A 828 -8.37 0.86 -29.00
C VAL A 828 -8.76 -0.61 -29.16
N ASP A 829 -9.10 -1.02 -30.38
CA ASP A 829 -9.48 -2.41 -30.68
C ASP A 829 -8.28 -3.28 -31.04
N SER A 830 -7.19 -2.66 -31.53
CA SER A 830 -5.95 -3.33 -31.89
C SER A 830 -4.76 -2.39 -31.79
N HIS A 831 -3.58 -2.94 -31.53
CA HIS A 831 -2.33 -2.22 -31.37
C HIS A 831 -1.16 -3.04 -31.93
N SER A 832 -0.07 -2.38 -32.28
CA SER A 832 1.14 -3.06 -32.70
C SER A 832 1.77 -3.81 -31.52
N THR A 833 2.49 -4.90 -31.81
CA THR A 833 3.12 -5.71 -30.77
C THR A 833 4.58 -5.35 -30.58
N ARG A 834 5.00 -5.19 -29.32
CA ARG A 834 6.41 -5.29 -28.95
C ARG A 834 6.79 -6.77 -28.98
N THR A 835 8.02 -7.10 -29.40
CA THR A 835 8.51 -8.49 -29.38
C THR A 835 8.43 -9.07 -27.97
N GLY A 836 7.45 -9.92 -27.69
CA GLY A 836 7.36 -10.74 -26.48
C GLY A 836 6.34 -10.32 -25.40
N ALA A 837 5.67 -9.17 -25.50
CA ALA A 837 4.60 -8.78 -24.56
C ALA A 837 3.49 -7.98 -25.27
N ALA A 838 2.23 -8.23 -24.90
CA ALA A 838 1.10 -7.39 -25.31
C ALA A 838 1.15 -6.10 -24.49
N ALA A 839 1.72 -5.05 -25.07
CA ALA A 839 1.75 -3.72 -24.48
C ALA A 839 1.01 -2.74 -25.40
N LEU A 840 0.29 -1.80 -24.80
CA LEU A 840 -0.34 -0.66 -25.45
C LEU A 840 0.27 0.59 -24.82
N GLU A 841 0.82 1.46 -25.66
CA GLU A 841 1.59 2.63 -25.21
C GLU A 841 1.22 3.89 -25.99
N LEU A 842 1.17 5.02 -25.28
CA LEU A 842 1.02 6.36 -25.83
C LEU A 842 1.87 7.33 -25.00
N ALA A 843 2.51 8.30 -25.66
CA ALA A 843 3.23 9.37 -24.98
C ALA A 843 2.26 10.43 -24.47
N GLU A 844 1.40 10.93 -25.35
CA GLU A 844 0.57 12.11 -25.11
C GLU A 844 -0.70 12.06 -25.96
N ILE A 845 -1.79 12.64 -25.44
CA ILE A 845 -3.08 12.83 -26.09
C ILE A 845 -3.45 14.31 -26.02
N GLU A 846 -3.49 14.97 -27.18
CA GLU A 846 -3.86 16.38 -27.24
C GLU A 846 -5.27 16.57 -27.84
N VAL A 847 -6.07 17.47 -27.26
CA VAL A 847 -7.45 17.76 -27.70
C VAL A 847 -7.59 19.22 -28.08
N TYR A 848 -8.09 19.50 -29.28
CA TYR A 848 -8.12 20.86 -29.84
C TYR A 848 -9.48 21.32 -30.36
N SER A 849 -9.73 22.62 -30.20
CA SER A 849 -10.68 23.38 -31.02
C SER A 849 -9.97 23.96 -32.24
N ASP A 850 -9.84 23.16 -33.30
CA ASP A 850 -9.11 23.50 -34.51
C ASP A 850 -10.03 24.12 -35.58
N ASP A 851 -9.81 25.38 -35.91
CA ASP A 851 -10.50 26.08 -37.01
C ASP A 851 -9.74 26.00 -38.35
N GLY A 852 -8.68 25.20 -38.41
CA GLY A 852 -7.76 25.05 -39.53
C GLY A 852 -6.54 25.96 -39.48
N SER A 853 -6.38 26.75 -38.41
CA SER A 853 -5.19 27.61 -38.20
C SER A 853 -4.09 26.94 -37.38
N LEU A 854 -4.39 25.84 -36.66
CA LEU A 854 -3.39 25.13 -35.88
C LEU A 854 -2.43 24.36 -36.80
N PRO A 855 -1.14 24.28 -36.46
CA PRO A 855 -0.20 23.48 -37.22
C PRO A 855 -0.59 21.98 -37.16
N ALA A 856 -0.02 21.21 -38.08
CA ALA A 856 -0.01 19.76 -37.95
C ALA A 856 0.70 19.35 -36.65
N PRO A 857 0.42 18.15 -36.10
CA PRO A 857 1.15 17.65 -34.94
C PRO A 857 2.65 17.67 -35.18
N GLU A 858 3.40 17.90 -34.12
CA GLU A 858 4.86 17.87 -34.16
C GLU A 858 5.35 16.48 -34.57
N ALA A 859 6.29 16.42 -35.51
CA ALA A 859 6.88 15.16 -35.95
C ALA A 859 8.03 14.78 -35.01
N PHE A 860 8.19 13.48 -34.75
CA PHE A 860 9.33 12.96 -34.01
C PHE A 860 10.62 13.26 -34.77
N ASP A 861 11.57 13.92 -34.09
CA ASP A 861 12.90 14.19 -34.61
C ASP A 861 13.88 13.15 -34.05
N ASP A 862 14.28 12.20 -34.90
CA ASP A 862 15.28 11.19 -34.57
C ASP A 862 16.71 11.66 -34.82
N THR A 863 16.90 12.92 -35.24
CA THR A 863 18.24 13.46 -35.50
C THR A 863 18.93 13.87 -34.20
N VAL A 864 20.20 13.48 -34.07
CA VAL A 864 21.04 13.87 -32.93
C VAL A 864 22.06 14.89 -33.39
N GLU A 865 22.34 15.91 -32.56
CA GLU A 865 23.35 16.92 -32.87
C GLU A 865 24.73 16.28 -33.06
N GLU A 866 25.23 16.29 -34.30
CA GLU A 866 26.50 15.67 -34.66
C GLU A 866 27.69 16.56 -34.27
N THR A 867 28.44 16.15 -33.24
CA THR A 867 29.79 16.69 -33.02
C THR A 867 30.74 16.16 -34.11
N PRO A 868 31.63 16.99 -34.69
CA PRO A 868 32.53 16.55 -35.75
C PRO A 868 33.33 15.31 -35.37
N TRP A 869 33.34 14.30 -36.25
CA TRP A 869 34.09 13.07 -36.02
C TRP A 869 35.61 13.33 -35.99
N TYR A 870 36.31 12.62 -35.11
CA TYR A 870 37.77 12.52 -35.06
C TYR A 870 38.19 11.09 -34.68
N GLU A 871 39.42 10.70 -35.03
CA GLU A 871 39.96 9.37 -34.71
C GLU A 871 40.01 9.15 -33.19
N GLY A 872 39.41 8.05 -32.72
CA GLY A 872 39.28 7.74 -31.30
C GLY A 872 38.11 8.46 -30.59
N LYS A 873 37.19 9.10 -31.32
CA LYS A 873 35.92 9.58 -30.78
C LYS A 873 35.09 8.40 -30.26
N ASP A 874 34.59 8.53 -29.04
CA ASP A 874 33.53 7.66 -28.53
C ASP A 874 32.21 8.05 -29.20
N LEU A 875 31.71 7.16 -30.04
CA LEU A 875 30.48 7.33 -30.82
C LEU A 875 29.23 7.23 -29.95
N ALA A 876 29.32 6.54 -28.80
CA ALA A 876 28.22 6.33 -27.88
C ALA A 876 28.03 7.50 -26.90
N GLN A 877 29.08 8.28 -26.61
CA GLN A 877 29.06 9.29 -25.56
C GLN A 877 27.92 10.31 -25.76
N ALA A 878 27.11 10.50 -24.71
CA ALA A 878 25.97 11.42 -24.63
C ALA A 878 24.93 11.24 -25.75
N ARG A 879 24.85 10.05 -26.33
CA ARG A 879 23.83 9.70 -27.31
C ARG A 879 22.56 9.16 -26.64
N PRO A 880 21.41 9.13 -27.35
CA PRO A 880 20.22 8.48 -26.84
C PRO A 880 20.47 7.00 -26.49
N VAL A 881 19.94 6.58 -25.35
CA VAL A 881 20.03 5.22 -24.81
C VAL A 881 18.63 4.60 -24.77
N GLY A 882 18.55 3.31 -25.07
CA GLY A 882 17.35 2.51 -24.87
C GLY A 882 17.70 1.30 -24.02
N VAL A 883 16.79 0.89 -23.14
CA VAL A 883 16.98 -0.26 -22.24
C VAL A 883 15.73 -1.11 -22.21
N SER A 884 15.86 -2.40 -21.90
CA SER A 884 14.73 -3.31 -21.66
C SER A 884 13.94 -2.94 -20.41
N SER A 885 14.64 -2.59 -19.35
CA SER A 885 14.10 -2.18 -18.06
C SER A 885 15.12 -1.28 -17.34
N SER A 886 14.70 -0.47 -16.37
CA SER A 886 15.62 0.42 -15.65
C SER A 886 15.10 0.74 -14.27
N THR A 887 15.96 0.70 -13.25
CA THR A 887 15.67 1.39 -11.99
C THR A 887 16.22 2.82 -12.10
N GLU A 888 15.36 3.80 -12.33
CA GLU A 888 15.75 5.21 -12.41
C GLU A 888 15.86 5.82 -11.00
N ALA A 889 17.05 5.69 -10.40
CA ALA A 889 17.36 6.18 -9.06
C ALA A 889 18.64 7.01 -9.08
N ALA A 890 18.59 8.16 -9.75
CA ALA A 890 19.75 9.02 -9.96
C ALA A 890 20.41 9.45 -8.64
N GLN A 891 19.62 9.61 -7.57
CA GLN A 891 20.09 9.88 -6.20
C GLN A 891 20.99 8.79 -5.61
N TRP A 892 20.84 7.55 -6.09
CA TRP A 892 21.70 6.41 -5.75
C TRP A 892 22.67 6.05 -6.88
N GLY A 893 22.83 6.93 -7.86
CA GLY A 893 23.80 6.79 -8.96
C GLY A 893 23.34 5.91 -10.12
N TRP A 894 22.05 5.56 -10.21
CA TRP A 894 21.52 4.70 -11.26
C TRP A 894 20.61 5.47 -12.21
N ALA A 895 20.92 5.42 -13.50
CA ALA A 895 20.03 5.91 -14.55
C ALA A 895 20.43 5.28 -15.90
N SER A 896 19.46 5.05 -16.78
CA SER A 896 19.75 4.59 -18.15
C SER A 896 20.69 5.54 -18.89
N THR A 897 20.58 6.84 -18.68
CA THR A 897 21.44 7.88 -19.27
C THR A 897 22.87 7.87 -18.75
N PHE A 898 23.17 7.17 -17.65
CA PHE A 898 24.54 7.09 -17.11
C PHE A 898 25.39 6.01 -17.79
N VAL A 899 24.84 5.22 -18.70
CA VAL A 899 25.60 4.17 -19.39
C VAL A 899 26.53 4.73 -20.49
N ASN A 900 26.42 6.01 -20.83
CA ASN A 900 27.26 6.67 -21.84
C ASN A 900 27.54 8.14 -21.50
N ASP A 901 27.52 8.49 -20.21
CA ASP A 901 27.69 9.87 -19.74
C ASP A 901 29.18 10.31 -19.72
N GLY A 902 30.10 9.39 -20.02
CA GLY A 902 31.54 9.60 -19.96
C GLY A 902 32.10 9.54 -18.52
N GLN A 903 31.33 9.09 -17.54
CA GLN A 903 31.73 8.89 -16.14
C GLN A 903 31.90 7.40 -15.87
N PHE A 904 33.15 6.94 -15.80
CA PHE A 904 33.46 5.55 -15.48
C PHE A 904 34.72 5.40 -14.64
N GLY A 905 34.82 4.27 -13.95
CA GLY A 905 35.95 3.95 -13.07
C GLY A 905 35.87 4.62 -11.68
N PRO A 906 36.93 4.52 -10.87
CA PRO A 906 36.90 4.78 -9.43
C PRO A 906 36.70 6.25 -9.03
N THR A 907 36.68 7.16 -10.00
CA THR A 907 36.42 8.59 -9.82
C THR A 907 35.05 9.02 -10.36
N ALA A 908 34.29 8.11 -10.96
CA ALA A 908 32.95 8.40 -11.45
C ALA A 908 32.01 8.77 -10.30
N THR A 909 31.06 9.64 -10.61
CA THR A 909 30.00 10.08 -9.68
C THR A 909 28.72 9.28 -9.85
N THR A 910 28.60 8.50 -10.92
CA THR A 910 27.46 7.65 -11.28
C THR A 910 27.89 6.17 -11.31
N ASN A 911 26.96 5.27 -10.98
CA ASN A 911 27.17 3.82 -11.02
C ASN A 911 26.97 3.22 -12.41
N GLY A 912 26.29 3.95 -13.30
CA GLY A 912 25.86 3.52 -14.63
C GLY A 912 24.38 3.16 -14.65
N TRP A 913 24.04 2.14 -15.42
CA TRP A 913 22.69 1.60 -15.56
C TRP A 913 22.52 0.26 -14.83
N THR A 914 21.33 0.05 -14.28
CA THR A 914 20.86 -1.23 -13.75
C THR A 914 19.49 -1.56 -14.33
N SER A 915 19.27 -2.82 -14.70
CA SER A 915 17.94 -3.34 -14.97
C SER A 915 17.00 -3.14 -13.77
N GLN A 916 15.69 -3.20 -14.00
CA GLN A 916 14.67 -3.05 -12.96
C GLN A 916 14.86 -4.09 -11.84
N VAL A 917 14.89 -3.62 -10.60
CA VAL A 917 15.01 -4.48 -9.41
C VAL A 917 13.74 -5.30 -9.22
N GLY A 918 13.89 -6.59 -8.92
CA GLY A 918 12.78 -7.52 -8.65
C GLY A 918 12.10 -8.11 -9.89
N THR A 919 12.42 -7.63 -11.10
CA THR A 919 11.74 -8.10 -12.33
C THR A 919 12.20 -9.47 -12.79
N ASN A 920 13.51 -9.75 -12.79
CA ASN A 920 14.04 -11.02 -13.30
C ASN A 920 14.16 -12.04 -12.17
N THR A 921 13.60 -13.22 -12.39
CA THR A 921 13.56 -14.32 -11.41
C THR A 921 14.50 -15.47 -11.77
N SER A 922 15.08 -15.44 -12.98
CA SER A 922 15.99 -16.44 -13.50
C SER A 922 17.29 -15.80 -14.01
N PRO A 923 18.46 -16.47 -13.88
CA PRO A 923 19.69 -16.01 -14.50
C PRO A 923 19.60 -15.97 -16.03
N THR A 924 18.68 -16.72 -16.64
CA THR A 924 18.53 -16.77 -18.11
C THR A 924 17.54 -15.76 -18.65
N ASP A 925 16.92 -14.94 -17.79
CA ASP A 925 16.10 -13.82 -18.25
C ASP A 925 16.98 -12.84 -19.03
N SER A 926 16.41 -12.14 -20.00
CA SER A 926 17.19 -11.34 -20.95
C SER A 926 16.99 -9.85 -20.69
N GLU A 927 18.10 -9.16 -20.44
CA GLU A 927 18.18 -7.71 -20.31
C GLU A 927 19.09 -7.15 -21.39
N TRP A 928 18.84 -5.94 -21.86
CA TRP A 928 19.65 -5.27 -22.86
C TRP A 928 19.74 -3.77 -22.66
N VAL A 929 20.87 -3.20 -23.07
CA VAL A 929 21.11 -1.76 -23.16
C VAL A 929 21.64 -1.42 -24.55
N ALA A 930 21.08 -0.37 -25.15
CA ALA A 930 21.33 0.03 -26.53
C ALA A 930 21.68 1.52 -26.63
N VAL A 931 22.57 1.88 -27.55
CA VAL A 931 22.99 3.27 -27.81
C VAL A 931 22.81 3.61 -29.29
N TYR A 932 22.20 4.77 -29.57
CA TYR A 932 21.96 5.27 -30.92
C TYR A 932 23.13 6.14 -31.37
N LEU A 933 23.88 5.68 -32.37
CA LEU A 933 25.14 6.30 -32.74
C LEU A 933 24.96 7.59 -33.57
N GLY A 934 23.78 7.85 -34.13
CA GLY A 934 23.47 9.07 -34.92
C GLY A 934 23.77 8.99 -36.42
N GLY A 935 24.33 7.89 -36.91
CA GLY A 935 24.59 7.68 -38.33
C GLY A 935 25.15 6.30 -38.61
N PRO A 936 25.26 5.87 -39.87
CA PRO A 936 25.97 4.63 -40.17
C PRO A 936 27.46 4.83 -39.89
N TYR A 937 27.97 4.18 -38.85
CA TYR A 937 29.40 4.06 -38.57
C TYR A 937 29.84 2.63 -38.84
N ALA A 938 31.04 2.46 -39.39
CA ALA A 938 31.74 1.20 -39.36
C ALA A 938 32.26 0.99 -37.93
N VAL A 939 31.49 0.27 -37.11
CA VAL A 939 31.86 -0.03 -35.72
C VAL A 939 33.03 -1.01 -35.71
N GLU A 940 34.09 -0.67 -34.99
CA GLU A 940 35.34 -1.44 -34.92
C GLU A 940 35.58 -2.02 -33.53
N GLN A 941 35.15 -1.32 -32.48
CA GLN A 941 35.41 -1.71 -31.10
C GLN A 941 34.31 -1.23 -30.15
N VAL A 942 34.02 -2.04 -29.14
CA VAL A 942 33.12 -1.73 -28.02
C VAL A 942 33.89 -1.94 -26.72
N VAL A 943 33.75 -1.02 -25.77
CA VAL A 943 34.30 -1.15 -24.43
C VAL A 943 33.18 -1.10 -23.40
N LEU A 944 33.03 -2.17 -22.62
CA LEU A 944 32.06 -2.26 -21.54
C LEU A 944 32.77 -2.08 -20.21
N HIS A 945 32.37 -1.09 -19.43
CA HIS A 945 32.87 -0.88 -18.07
C HIS A 945 31.86 -1.45 -17.07
N PRO A 946 32.29 -2.28 -16.11
CA PRO A 946 31.46 -2.63 -14.96
C PRO A 946 31.25 -1.44 -14.02
N ARG A 947 30.21 -1.48 -13.19
CA ARG A 947 29.98 -0.46 -12.14
C ARG A 947 31.22 -0.30 -11.26
N ASN A 948 31.66 0.94 -11.00
CA ASN A 948 32.86 1.21 -10.21
C ASN A 948 32.93 2.66 -9.66
N ALA A 949 31.80 3.27 -9.32
CA ALA A 949 31.77 4.66 -8.88
C ALA A 949 32.54 4.89 -7.57
N ALA A 950 32.94 6.15 -7.32
CA ALA A 950 33.68 6.52 -6.11
C ALA A 950 32.90 6.21 -4.80
N THR A 951 31.57 6.33 -4.84
CA THR A 951 30.67 6.06 -3.70
C THR A 951 30.29 4.58 -3.54
N ASP A 952 30.52 3.75 -4.56
CA ASP A 952 30.07 2.34 -4.62
C ASP A 952 31.22 1.34 -4.85
N GLN A 953 32.46 1.72 -4.50
CA GLN A 953 33.65 0.88 -4.78
C GLN A 953 33.60 -0.51 -4.12
N ALA A 954 32.93 -0.65 -2.96
CA ALA A 954 32.77 -1.94 -2.29
C ALA A 954 31.99 -2.98 -3.12
N ASN A 955 31.28 -2.48 -4.12
CA ASN A 955 30.33 -3.16 -4.97
C ASN A 955 30.81 -3.24 -6.42
N ALA A 956 32.03 -2.81 -6.71
CA ALA A 956 32.57 -2.73 -8.05
C ALA A 956 32.46 -4.08 -8.81
N GLY A 957 31.94 -4.01 -10.03
CA GLY A 957 31.71 -5.16 -10.91
C GLY A 957 30.52 -6.05 -10.57
N ARG A 958 29.84 -5.86 -9.44
CA ARG A 958 28.60 -6.63 -9.18
C ARG A 958 27.52 -6.28 -10.21
N GLY A 959 26.65 -7.27 -10.49
CA GLY A 959 25.57 -7.16 -11.47
C GLY A 959 26.02 -7.23 -12.94
N PHE A 960 27.32 -7.25 -13.24
CA PHE A 960 27.80 -7.44 -14.62
C PHE A 960 27.48 -8.86 -15.12
N PRO A 961 26.92 -9.04 -16.32
CA PRO A 961 26.47 -10.34 -16.80
C PRO A 961 27.63 -11.33 -16.98
N THR A 962 27.34 -12.63 -16.79
CA THR A 962 28.29 -13.73 -17.06
C THR A 962 28.41 -13.98 -18.56
N ASP A 963 27.26 -14.04 -19.22
CA ASP A 963 27.15 -14.26 -20.66
C ASP A 963 26.41 -13.08 -21.28
N TYR A 964 26.96 -12.58 -22.38
CA TYR A 964 26.39 -11.46 -23.10
C TYR A 964 26.82 -11.45 -24.56
N ARG A 965 26.04 -10.78 -25.39
CA ARG A 965 26.37 -10.57 -26.80
C ARG A 965 26.23 -9.12 -27.21
N ILE A 966 27.04 -8.74 -28.19
CA ILE A 966 27.00 -7.43 -28.83
C ILE A 966 26.24 -7.57 -30.13
N GLU A 967 25.24 -6.72 -30.32
CA GLU A 967 24.46 -6.67 -31.54
C GLU A 967 24.52 -5.27 -32.15
N THR A 968 24.39 -5.20 -33.48
CA THR A 968 24.31 -3.95 -34.22
C THR A 968 23.07 -3.92 -35.10
N SER A 969 22.60 -2.72 -35.39
CA SER A 969 21.44 -2.50 -36.26
C SER A 969 21.59 -1.22 -37.09
N ALA A 970 20.96 -1.21 -38.26
CA ALA A 970 20.83 -0.03 -39.10
C ALA A 970 19.52 0.75 -38.83
N ASP A 971 18.50 0.09 -38.28
CA ASP A 971 17.13 0.59 -38.14
C ASP A 971 16.59 0.56 -36.70
N GLY A 972 17.35 0.00 -35.75
CA GLY A 972 16.95 -0.15 -34.35
C GLY A 972 15.97 -1.32 -34.10
N VAL A 973 15.52 -2.00 -35.17
CA VAL A 973 14.49 -3.06 -35.12
C VAL A 973 15.09 -4.41 -35.48
N THR A 974 15.86 -4.46 -36.56
CA THR A 974 16.53 -5.67 -37.05
C THR A 974 17.95 -5.72 -36.50
N TRP A 975 18.24 -6.68 -35.65
CA TRP A 975 19.53 -6.77 -34.97
C TRP A 975 20.37 -7.95 -35.44
N THR A 976 21.67 -7.72 -35.58
CA THR A 976 22.66 -8.73 -35.96
C THR A 976 23.69 -8.89 -34.85
N VAL A 977 23.87 -10.13 -34.37
CA VAL A 977 24.93 -10.47 -33.41
C VAL A 977 26.29 -10.33 -34.09
N VAL A 978 27.17 -9.49 -33.52
CA VAL A 978 28.52 -9.23 -34.03
C VAL A 978 29.62 -9.75 -33.10
N ALA A 979 29.30 -10.02 -31.82
CA ALA A 979 30.19 -10.70 -30.88
C ALA A 979 29.38 -11.40 -29.79
N GLU A 980 29.94 -12.47 -29.23
CA GLU A 980 29.36 -13.23 -28.11
C GLU A 980 30.47 -13.55 -27.11
N VAL A 981 30.17 -13.36 -25.82
CA VAL A 981 31.06 -13.64 -24.70
C VAL A 981 30.32 -14.57 -23.75
N VAL A 982 30.99 -15.67 -23.40
CA VAL A 982 30.45 -16.75 -22.56
C VAL A 982 31.46 -17.03 -21.44
N ASP A 983 30.96 -17.39 -20.26
CA ASP A 983 31.75 -17.70 -19.07
C ASP A 983 32.68 -16.54 -18.64
N ASP A 984 32.21 -15.28 -18.66
CA ASP A 984 33.02 -14.13 -18.22
C ASP A 984 33.24 -14.17 -16.69
N VAL A 985 34.39 -14.74 -16.28
CA VAL A 985 34.80 -14.87 -14.88
C VAL A 985 35.87 -13.85 -14.49
N ALA A 986 35.43 -12.76 -13.85
CA ALA A 986 36.17 -11.94 -12.87
C ALA A 986 35.49 -10.56 -12.78
N VAL A 987 34.94 -10.19 -11.62
CA VAL A 987 34.40 -8.84 -11.45
C VAL A 987 34.96 -8.16 -10.21
N THR A 988 35.94 -7.29 -10.47
CA THR A 988 36.48 -6.33 -9.51
C THR A 988 36.37 -4.88 -9.98
N ALA A 989 36.40 -4.60 -11.30
CA ALA A 989 36.20 -3.28 -11.94
C ALA A 989 36.68 -3.22 -13.42
N GLU A 990 37.40 -4.24 -13.91
CA GLU A 990 38.12 -4.15 -15.19
C GLU A 990 37.20 -4.06 -16.41
N PRO A 991 37.47 -3.17 -17.39
CA PRO A 991 36.68 -3.07 -18.60
C PRO A 991 36.88 -4.26 -19.54
N ARG A 992 35.86 -4.56 -20.36
CA ARG A 992 35.89 -5.54 -21.43
C ARG A 992 35.99 -4.83 -22.76
N THR A 993 37.07 -5.07 -23.50
CA THR A 993 37.27 -4.51 -24.84
C THR A 993 36.99 -5.59 -25.89
N ILE A 994 35.91 -5.41 -26.65
CA ILE A 994 35.49 -6.28 -27.73
C ILE A 994 35.89 -5.61 -29.05
N THR A 995 36.82 -6.21 -29.79
CA THR A 995 37.22 -5.73 -31.12
C THR A 995 36.56 -6.58 -32.18
N LEU A 996 35.85 -5.96 -33.13
CA LEU A 996 35.16 -6.66 -34.20
C LEU A 996 36.17 -7.02 -35.31
N GLU A 997 36.27 -8.31 -35.66
CA GLU A 997 37.19 -8.77 -36.71
C GLU A 997 36.87 -8.16 -38.08
N THR A 998 35.60 -7.83 -38.32
CA THR A 998 35.12 -7.13 -39.50
C THR A 998 34.28 -5.93 -39.04
N PRO A 999 34.69 -4.69 -39.38
CA PRO A 999 33.89 -3.53 -39.05
C PRO A 999 32.48 -3.64 -39.62
N THR A 1000 31.48 -3.38 -38.78
CA THR A 1000 30.06 -3.54 -39.16
C THR A 1000 29.40 -2.18 -39.24
N THR A 1001 28.78 -1.88 -40.37
CA THR A 1001 28.03 -0.63 -40.56
C THR A 1001 26.75 -0.67 -39.73
N ALA A 1002 26.63 0.26 -38.77
CA ALA A 1002 25.53 0.31 -37.84
C ALA A 1002 25.19 1.75 -37.45
N ALA A 1003 23.90 2.01 -37.20
CA ALA A 1003 23.42 3.23 -36.56
C ALA A 1003 23.06 2.99 -35.09
N TYR A 1004 22.93 1.73 -34.67
CA TYR A 1004 22.60 1.33 -33.32
C TYR A 1004 23.52 0.20 -32.87
N LEU A 1005 23.83 0.19 -31.57
CA LEU A 1005 24.56 -0.89 -30.92
C LEU A 1005 23.83 -1.28 -29.64
N ARG A 1006 23.70 -2.58 -29.34
CA ARG A 1006 23.19 -3.04 -28.05
C ARG A 1006 24.00 -4.17 -27.46
N VAL A 1007 24.01 -4.21 -26.14
CA VAL A 1007 24.57 -5.28 -25.30
C VAL A 1007 23.38 -6.04 -24.74
N VAL A 1008 23.33 -7.35 -24.98
CA VAL A 1008 22.26 -8.23 -24.48
C VAL A 1008 22.86 -9.20 -23.47
N GLY A 1009 22.44 -9.12 -22.21
CA GLY A 1009 22.73 -10.12 -21.19
C GLY A 1009 21.92 -11.39 -21.43
N THR A 1010 22.60 -12.52 -21.44
CA THR A 1010 22.01 -13.86 -21.63
C THR A 1010 22.24 -14.77 -20.42
N GLU A 1011 23.15 -14.40 -19.51
CA GLU A 1011 23.24 -14.97 -18.17
C GLU A 1011 23.50 -13.86 -17.14
N LEU A 1012 22.44 -13.45 -16.43
CA LEU A 1012 22.40 -12.39 -15.43
C LEU A 1012 23.01 -12.82 -14.09
N LYS A 1013 23.29 -11.85 -13.22
CA LYS A 1013 23.82 -12.11 -11.87
C LYS A 1013 22.74 -11.90 -10.82
N LEU A 1014 22.63 -12.85 -9.88
CA LEU A 1014 21.79 -12.68 -8.70
C LEU A 1014 22.28 -11.48 -7.88
N ALA A 1015 21.37 -10.57 -7.58
CA ALA A 1015 21.60 -9.41 -6.76
C ALA A 1015 21.86 -9.79 -5.29
N GLN A 1016 22.28 -8.80 -4.51
CA GLN A 1016 22.56 -8.94 -3.09
C GLN A 1016 22.04 -7.67 -2.39
N PRO A 1017 20.89 -7.74 -1.69
CA PRO A 1017 20.17 -8.95 -1.27
C PRO A 1017 19.52 -9.75 -2.42
N ALA A 1018 19.33 -11.05 -2.23
CA ALA A 1018 18.75 -11.94 -3.26
C ALA A 1018 17.27 -11.61 -3.58
N ALA A 1019 16.60 -10.88 -2.70
CA ALA A 1019 15.24 -10.39 -2.90
C ALA A 1019 15.12 -9.47 -4.14
N ASP A 1020 16.22 -8.83 -4.54
CA ASP A 1020 16.27 -7.94 -5.70
C ASP A 1020 16.27 -8.70 -7.04
N GLY A 1021 16.32 -10.05 -7.01
CA GLY A 1021 16.29 -10.90 -8.20
C GLY A 1021 17.61 -10.94 -8.98
N TYR A 1022 17.53 -11.22 -10.28
CA TYR A 1022 18.67 -11.21 -11.18
C TYR A 1022 18.79 -9.86 -11.89
N LEU A 1023 20.00 -9.31 -11.99
CA LEU A 1023 20.24 -7.99 -12.58
C LEU A 1023 21.31 -8.03 -13.67
N MET A 1024 21.18 -7.10 -14.61
CA MET A 1024 22.24 -6.65 -15.50
C MET A 1024 22.62 -5.23 -15.13
N GLN A 1025 23.91 -5.00 -14.87
CA GLN A 1025 24.45 -3.70 -14.50
C GLN A 1025 25.68 -3.37 -15.32
N ILE A 1026 25.66 -2.20 -15.96
CA ILE A 1026 26.73 -1.71 -16.82
C ILE A 1026 27.09 -0.30 -16.37
N GLY A 1027 28.37 -0.09 -16.06
CA GLY A 1027 28.91 1.21 -15.67
C GLY A 1027 28.97 2.19 -16.83
N GLU A 1028 29.49 1.75 -17.98
CA GLU A 1028 29.59 2.58 -19.20
C GLU A 1028 29.73 1.69 -20.45
N VAL A 1029 29.20 2.14 -21.58
CA VAL A 1029 29.36 1.58 -22.92
C VAL A 1029 30.02 2.62 -23.82
N GLN A 1030 31.22 2.29 -24.30
CA GLN A 1030 31.93 3.11 -25.28
C GLN A 1030 31.96 2.40 -26.63
N VAL A 1031 31.79 3.15 -27.72
CA VAL A 1031 31.78 2.58 -29.08
C VAL A 1031 32.75 3.36 -29.96
N PHE A 1032 33.64 2.66 -30.66
CA PHE A 1032 34.65 3.28 -31.52
C PHE A 1032 34.54 2.76 -32.94
N GLY A 1033 34.76 3.66 -33.90
CA GLY A 1033 34.72 3.36 -35.32
C GLY A 1033 34.90 4.60 -36.21
N ALA A 1034 34.71 4.41 -37.50
CA ALA A 1034 34.81 5.46 -38.51
C ALA A 1034 33.46 5.67 -39.24
N PRO A 1035 33.20 6.86 -39.81
CA PRO A 1035 32.02 7.06 -40.67
C PRO A 1035 32.01 6.04 -41.82
N ALA A 1036 30.86 5.42 -42.07
CA ALA A 1036 30.71 4.35 -43.07
C ALA A 1036 30.63 4.85 -44.53
#